data_AF-A0A4S8N002-F1
#
_entry.id   AF-A0A4S8N002-F1
#
_cell.length_a   1.000
_cell.length_b   1.000
_cell.length_c   1.000
_cell.angle_alpha   90.00
_cell.angle_beta   90.00
_cell.angle_gamma   90.00
#
_symmetry.space_group_name_H-M   'P 1'
#
loop_
_entity.id
_entity.type
_entity.pdbx_description
1 polymer ?
#
loop_
_entity_poly.entity_id
_entity_poly.type
_entity_poly.pdbx_seq_one_letter_code
_entity_poly.pdbx_strand_id
1 'polypeptide(L)'
;MALRRQMISAVSDPATSAVAATASQPPEPTRSSPPTTLATRSSTRTAPRPPMTARATDAVRPPTPDRTTTTSPSRAGASSSGAAAGGTIPSRMPRRTKRAASIRLDRESTPSVRHGKNTAVTQLRPPSSQPIPIGRGGRGHRAPTAPPRMSRTLDDPRGPPLNYSSVVQGEACYWCDLCGYRDVVRTPSDDGSTPTSPGVTAMPARFAASSVRRPAGPARPRSRSLRLGLCALAAAVAASLANPLAGDVPSGTEAAGTVVLSAARPNPVTPGNFTGYGFDQCETQSQARMDAWLEHSPFLAVGVYISGASRFCRTQRLLTPTWVRTQLAKGWRILPITLGPQSTCVGRFPRYGAKIDPTISNRSVDGYISARRQGRREAVDAVGAAQALGIVPGSTLWYDLEGWSNHKNATCRESSLSFLSGWTEKVRDLGYVSGVYSSAGSGMKILDDARAQRRKDVVLPDQIWIARWDLKANTSTSYLRADGWLPGGRMKQYQGGHDETWGGVRINIDRNYLDLGDSTPAPEKQCGGIKVDLRTYPRIVASTRDTRPQAVQALQCLLSRKGLLPLSAITGTYDARTRTAVAAWQTKRGFPVGPTWNTRYWMSLLSGGNTPVLKIGSRGAYVRRVQRTLQAATPSVRITVDGIYDAETARQVKAYRQKVGMSPAGITSTATWARLQAGRY
;
A
#
# COMPACT_ATOMS: atom_id res chain seq x y z
N MET A 1 -53.10 22.18 -39.36
CA MET A 1 -53.34 20.87 -38.72
C MET A 1 -52.49 20.87 -37.44
N ALA A 2 -52.99 20.99 -36.19
CA ALA A 2 -54.25 20.54 -35.57
C ALA A 2 -54.40 19.00 -35.63
N LEU A 3 -54.71 18.25 -34.55
CA LEU A 3 -55.35 18.54 -33.24
C LEU A 3 -54.38 18.35 -32.01
N ARG A 4 -54.51 18.99 -30.82
CA ARG A 4 -55.41 18.74 -29.63
C ARG A 4 -55.30 17.31 -29.04
N ARG A 5 -55.25 17.00 -27.72
CA ARG A 5 -55.39 17.70 -26.38
C ARG A 5 -54.57 16.90 -25.31
N GLN A 6 -53.98 17.45 -24.22
CA GLN A 6 -54.50 17.87 -22.88
C GLN A 6 -55.24 16.77 -22.06
N MET A 7 -55.13 16.59 -20.71
CA MET A 7 -54.22 17.11 -19.63
C MET A 7 -54.53 16.46 -18.22
N ILE A 8 -53.52 16.34 -17.32
CA ILE A 8 -53.52 16.64 -15.84
C ILE A 8 -54.18 15.73 -14.73
N SER A 9 -53.36 15.38 -13.69
CA SER A 9 -53.61 15.19 -12.20
C SER A 9 -54.64 14.18 -11.62
N ALA A 10 -54.63 13.76 -10.32
CA ALA A 10 -53.60 13.73 -9.22
C ALA A 10 -54.05 12.91 -7.95
N VAL A 11 -53.06 12.47 -7.12
CA VAL A 11 -53.04 12.28 -5.62
C VAL A 11 -54.13 11.46 -4.89
N SER A 12 -53.71 10.45 -4.07
CA SER A 12 -54.11 10.23 -2.64
C SER A 12 -53.54 8.93 -1.99
N ASP A 13 -53.52 8.89 -0.64
CA ASP A 13 -53.10 7.84 0.34
C ASP A 13 -53.93 8.12 1.65
N PRO A 14 -53.95 7.35 2.79
CA PRO A 14 -53.54 5.96 3.13
C PRO A 14 -54.52 5.16 4.09
N ALA A 15 -54.12 3.94 4.56
CA ALA A 15 -54.56 3.20 5.80
C ALA A 15 -56.03 2.63 5.89
N THR A 16 -56.51 1.77 6.85
CA THR A 16 -56.07 1.29 8.20
C THR A 16 -56.78 -0.04 8.70
N SER A 17 -56.31 -0.67 9.81
CA SER A 17 -57.05 -1.45 10.88
C SER A 17 -57.45 -2.97 10.72
N ALA A 18 -57.70 -3.80 11.78
CA ALA A 18 -57.30 -3.89 13.23
C ALA A 18 -57.87 -5.16 13.99
N VAL A 19 -57.50 -5.40 15.29
CA VAL A 19 -58.14 -6.30 16.36
C VAL A 19 -57.92 -7.85 16.21
N ALA A 20 -57.91 -8.81 17.20
CA ALA A 20 -58.12 -9.02 18.68
C ALA A 20 -56.99 -9.94 19.30
N ALA A 21 -56.82 -10.40 20.57
CA ALA A 21 -57.51 -10.45 21.90
C ALA A 21 -58.48 -11.67 22.20
N THR A 22 -58.58 -12.38 23.37
CA THR A 22 -57.79 -12.46 24.66
C THR A 22 -58.18 -13.65 25.64
N ALA A 23 -57.19 -14.27 26.33
CA ALA A 23 -57.11 -14.76 27.75
C ALA A 23 -58.01 -15.88 28.43
N SER A 24 -57.38 -16.87 29.15
CA SER A 24 -57.70 -17.38 30.55
C SER A 24 -56.85 -18.63 31.01
N GLN A 25 -56.78 -18.91 32.33
CA GLN A 25 -56.02 -19.99 33.07
C GLN A 25 -56.99 -20.88 33.92
N PRO A 26 -56.61 -21.94 34.72
CA PRO A 26 -55.31 -22.48 35.22
C PRO A 26 -55.15 -24.01 34.85
N PRO A 27 -54.71 -25.06 35.64
CA PRO A 27 -54.08 -25.22 36.98
C PRO A 27 -52.91 -26.29 37.08
N GLU A 28 -52.76 -26.98 38.23
CA GLU A 28 -51.77 -28.03 38.65
C GLU A 28 -52.53 -29.28 39.25
N PRO A 29 -51.95 -30.38 39.84
CA PRO A 29 -50.55 -30.67 40.30
C PRO A 29 -49.99 -32.13 40.05
N THR A 30 -48.76 -32.44 40.50
CA THR A 30 -48.35 -33.61 41.38
C THR A 30 -46.88 -34.13 41.24
N ARG A 31 -46.41 -34.84 42.30
CA ARG A 31 -45.01 -35.19 42.67
C ARG A 31 -44.43 -36.46 42.02
N SER A 32 -43.09 -36.55 41.95
CA SER A 32 -42.29 -37.72 42.42
C SER A 32 -40.79 -37.36 42.54
N SER A 33 -39.96 -38.16 43.23
CA SER A 33 -38.54 -37.83 43.56
C SER A 33 -37.61 -39.08 43.63
N PRO A 34 -36.42 -39.12 44.29
CA PRO A 34 -35.18 -39.63 43.67
C PRO A 34 -34.72 -41.01 44.22
N PRO A 35 -33.50 -41.52 43.88
CA PRO A 35 -32.23 -41.15 44.53
C PRO A 35 -31.15 -40.75 43.47
N THR A 36 -29.82 -40.68 43.65
CA THR A 36 -28.84 -41.19 44.66
C THR A 36 -27.57 -40.29 44.68
N THR A 37 -26.54 -40.60 45.48
CA THR A 37 -25.30 -39.83 45.65
C THR A 37 -24.02 -40.67 45.55
N LEU A 38 -22.87 -40.02 45.22
CA LEU A 38 -21.51 -40.19 45.79
C LEU A 38 -20.53 -39.30 44.97
N ALA A 39 -19.35 -38.88 45.45
CA ALA A 39 -18.97 -38.29 46.74
C ALA A 39 -17.65 -37.51 46.57
N THR A 40 -17.45 -36.51 47.42
CA THR A 40 -16.31 -35.57 47.47
C THR A 40 -14.94 -36.22 47.73
N ARG A 41 -13.86 -35.56 47.25
CA ARG A 41 -12.69 -35.25 48.10
C ARG A 41 -11.88 -34.05 47.63
N SER A 42 -11.40 -33.27 48.58
CA SER A 42 -10.47 -32.13 48.40
C SER A 42 -9.17 -32.41 49.14
N SER A 43 -8.05 -31.83 48.68
CA SER A 43 -6.97 -31.42 49.57
C SER A 43 -6.13 -30.30 48.95
N THR A 44 -5.37 -29.60 49.79
CA THR A 44 -4.71 -28.31 49.52
C THR A 44 -3.17 -28.43 49.52
N ARG A 45 -2.48 -27.27 49.48
CA ARG A 45 -1.05 -27.05 49.84
C ARG A 45 0.00 -27.54 48.81
N THR A 46 1.19 -26.93 48.66
CA THR A 46 1.80 -25.71 49.27
C THR A 46 2.70 -25.02 48.23
N ALA A 47 3.07 -23.75 48.43
CA ALA A 47 4.11 -23.05 47.66
C ALA A 47 5.27 -22.56 48.56
N PRO A 48 6.53 -22.52 48.08
CA PRO A 48 7.65 -21.87 48.78
C PRO A 48 7.92 -20.44 48.28
N ARG A 49 8.65 -19.64 49.09
CA ARG A 49 9.08 -18.25 48.82
C ARG A 49 10.62 -18.14 48.77
N PRO A 50 11.20 -17.03 48.26
CA PRO A 50 12.65 -16.89 48.06
C PRO A 50 13.41 -16.37 49.30
N PRO A 51 14.75 -16.51 49.34
CA PRO A 51 15.60 -15.89 50.35
C PRO A 51 16.00 -14.45 49.98
N MET A 52 16.27 -13.63 51.01
CA MET A 52 16.87 -12.30 50.88
C MET A 52 17.50 -11.93 52.23
N THR A 53 18.78 -11.56 52.27
CA THR A 53 19.39 -10.47 53.09
C THR A 53 20.92 -10.61 53.16
N ALA A 54 21.62 -9.53 52.81
CA ALA A 54 22.82 -9.06 53.50
C ALA A 54 22.90 -7.54 53.30
N ARG A 55 23.40 -6.79 54.28
CA ARG A 55 23.49 -5.32 54.26
C ARG A 55 24.76 -4.89 54.96
N ALA A 56 25.57 -4.06 54.29
CA ALA A 56 26.67 -3.33 54.89
C ALA A 56 26.60 -1.85 54.43
N THR A 57 27.07 -0.94 55.27
CA THR A 57 27.25 0.48 54.96
C THR A 57 28.69 0.71 54.47
N ASP A 58 29.03 1.77 53.74
CA ASP A 58 29.34 3.10 54.29
C ASP A 58 29.40 4.17 53.19
N ALA A 59 29.69 5.41 53.57
CA ALA A 59 29.81 6.56 52.66
C ALA A 59 31.18 7.22 52.77
N VAL A 60 31.70 7.75 51.66
CA VAL A 60 32.69 8.86 51.62
C VAL A 60 32.65 9.53 50.23
N ARG A 61 33.09 10.80 50.14
CA ARG A 61 33.11 11.62 48.91
C ARG A 61 34.50 11.57 48.20
N PRO A 62 34.63 12.04 46.94
CA PRO A 62 35.80 11.78 46.10
C PRO A 62 36.89 12.86 46.17
N PRO A 63 38.10 12.57 45.67
CA PRO A 63 39.07 13.55 45.18
C PRO A 63 39.06 13.68 43.64
N THR A 64 39.66 14.77 43.15
CA THR A 64 40.06 14.99 41.74
C THR A 64 41.58 15.32 41.70
N PRO A 65 42.23 15.85 40.63
CA PRO A 65 43.17 15.00 39.88
C PRO A 65 44.58 15.59 39.64
N ASP A 66 45.54 14.74 39.23
CA ASP A 66 46.70 15.05 38.37
C ASP A 66 47.23 13.70 37.79
N ARG A 67 47.72 13.55 36.54
CA ARG A 67 48.98 14.02 35.89
C ARG A 67 50.19 13.23 36.42
N THR A 68 51.06 12.62 35.61
CA THR A 68 51.94 13.20 34.56
C THR A 68 52.42 12.20 33.48
N THR A 69 52.79 12.72 32.29
CA THR A 69 53.86 12.29 31.32
C THR A 69 54.01 10.81 30.87
N THR A 70 54.45 10.50 29.64
CA THR A 70 55.18 11.31 28.63
C THR A 70 54.45 11.27 27.25
N THR A 71 54.97 11.39 26.01
CA THR A 71 56.33 11.47 25.40
C THR A 71 56.32 12.38 24.14
N SER A 72 57.44 12.52 23.45
CA SER A 72 57.68 13.31 22.22
C SER A 72 59.05 12.93 21.63
N PRO A 73 59.62 13.54 20.54
CA PRO A 73 59.13 14.60 19.63
C PRO A 73 58.69 14.02 18.26
N SER A 74 58.61 14.69 17.09
CA SER A 74 59.00 16.03 16.57
C SER A 74 58.06 16.42 15.38
N ARG A 75 58.17 17.55 14.65
CA ARG A 75 59.19 18.63 14.54
C ARG A 75 58.52 19.99 14.18
N ALA A 76 59.37 20.95 13.80
CA ALA A 76 59.15 22.34 13.37
C ALA A 76 58.03 22.62 12.33
N GLY A 77 57.49 23.85 12.27
CA GLY A 77 57.71 24.98 13.21
C GLY A 77 57.37 26.39 12.67
N ALA A 78 57.50 27.37 13.57
CA ALA A 78 57.60 28.83 13.37
C ALA A 78 56.41 29.62 12.73
N SER A 79 56.11 30.87 13.12
CA SER A 79 56.38 31.63 14.38
C SER A 79 55.66 33.00 14.37
N SER A 80 55.30 33.53 15.56
CA SER A 80 55.15 34.98 15.92
C SER A 80 54.17 35.87 15.12
N SER A 81 53.58 36.98 15.60
CA SER A 81 53.39 37.68 16.90
C SER A 81 52.37 38.82 16.62
N GLY A 82 51.64 39.52 17.49
CA GLY A 82 51.49 39.74 18.94
C GLY A 82 50.33 40.78 19.10
N ALA A 83 49.54 40.78 20.18
CA ALA A 83 49.64 41.69 21.35
C ALA A 83 49.63 43.22 21.02
N ALA A 84 48.88 44.11 21.70
CA ALA A 84 47.78 44.00 22.69
C ALA A 84 47.08 45.38 22.92
N ALA A 85 46.02 45.44 23.75
CA ALA A 85 45.24 46.63 24.19
C ALA A 85 44.45 47.41 23.09
N GLY A 86 43.44 48.24 23.39
CA GLY A 86 42.66 48.41 24.63
C GLY A 86 42.18 49.85 24.89
N GLY A 87 40.87 50.16 24.80
CA GLY A 87 40.34 51.47 25.23
C GLY A 87 38.89 51.85 24.84
N THR A 88 38.09 52.17 25.87
CA THR A 88 37.03 53.22 25.90
C THR A 88 35.64 52.98 25.25
N ILE A 89 34.61 53.59 25.88
CA ILE A 89 33.14 53.43 25.75
C ILE A 89 32.54 54.86 25.88
N PRO A 90 31.52 55.34 25.09
CA PRO A 90 30.10 55.14 25.47
C PRO A 90 28.95 55.24 24.41
N SER A 91 27.84 54.58 24.76
CA SER A 91 26.42 54.99 24.61
C SER A 91 25.78 55.43 23.27
N ARG A 92 24.76 54.67 22.80
CA ARG A 92 23.32 55.08 22.81
C ARG A 92 22.32 53.97 22.40
N MET A 93 21.03 54.23 22.66
CA MET A 93 19.80 53.40 22.48
C MET A 93 18.85 54.06 21.43
N PRO A 94 17.61 53.57 21.11
CA PRO A 94 17.04 52.20 20.97
C PRO A 94 16.00 52.00 19.80
N ARG A 95 15.54 50.75 19.60
CA ARG A 95 14.17 50.25 19.18
C ARG A 95 13.21 51.08 18.26
N ARG A 96 12.59 50.40 17.26
CA ARG A 96 11.10 50.23 17.03
C ARG A 96 10.82 49.43 15.72
N THR A 97 10.23 48.22 15.73
CA THR A 97 8.79 47.82 15.67
C THR A 97 7.92 48.33 14.51
N LYS A 98 7.21 47.42 13.77
CA LYS A 98 5.89 47.72 13.16
C LYS A 98 5.02 46.50 12.78
N ARG A 99 3.81 46.79 12.27
CA ARG A 99 2.61 45.96 12.00
C ARG A 99 1.81 46.62 10.84
N ALA A 100 0.79 46.02 10.19
CA ALA A 100 0.35 44.62 9.93
C ALA A 100 -0.89 44.67 8.98
N ALA A 101 -1.56 43.52 8.74
CA ALA A 101 -2.72 43.33 7.83
C ALA A 101 -2.37 43.42 6.32
N SER A 102 -2.93 42.67 5.35
CA SER A 102 -4.20 41.93 5.14
C SER A 102 -5.32 42.74 4.47
N ILE A 103 -5.77 42.27 3.29
CA ILE A 103 -7.01 42.67 2.57
C ILE A 103 -7.45 41.53 1.63
N ARG A 104 -8.75 41.51 1.24
CA ARG A 104 -9.35 40.57 0.26
C ARG A 104 -9.43 41.19 -1.13
N LEU A 105 -9.71 40.37 -2.15
CA LEU A 105 -10.55 40.78 -3.30
C LEU A 105 -11.60 39.71 -3.57
N ASP A 106 -12.77 40.14 -4.05
CA ASP A 106 -13.97 39.34 -4.30
C ASP A 106 -14.50 39.62 -5.73
N ARG A 107 -15.07 38.58 -6.37
CA ARG A 107 -16.10 38.56 -7.45
C ARG A 107 -15.91 39.26 -8.83
N GLU A 108 -16.22 38.45 -9.87
CA GLU A 108 -17.13 38.69 -11.01
C GLU A 108 -17.00 39.94 -11.92
N SER A 109 -16.81 39.71 -13.24
CA SER A 109 -17.75 40.17 -14.30
C SER A 109 -17.37 39.67 -15.71
N THR A 110 -18.35 39.58 -16.62
CA THR A 110 -18.21 39.25 -18.06
C THR A 110 -19.06 40.21 -18.90
N PRO A 111 -18.57 40.70 -20.05
CA PRO A 111 -19.08 40.31 -21.38
C PRO A 111 -17.94 40.13 -22.43
N SER A 112 -18.03 39.53 -23.63
CA SER A 112 -19.10 39.06 -24.56
C SER A 112 -19.17 39.88 -25.87
N VAL A 113 -19.39 39.19 -27.02
CA VAL A 113 -19.62 39.75 -28.39
C VAL A 113 -18.34 40.37 -29.04
N ARG A 114 -18.05 40.38 -30.37
CA ARG A 114 -18.76 40.04 -31.62
C ARG A 114 -17.85 39.35 -32.68
N HIS A 115 -18.43 38.81 -33.76
CA HIS A 115 -17.73 38.42 -35.00
C HIS A 115 -17.43 39.62 -35.94
N GLY A 116 -16.42 39.44 -36.80
CA GLY A 116 -16.22 40.20 -38.04
C GLY A 116 -15.55 39.33 -39.12
N LYS A 117 -15.95 39.48 -40.39
CA LYS A 117 -15.31 38.86 -41.56
C LYS A 117 -14.67 39.97 -42.41
N ASN A 118 -13.60 39.67 -43.15
CA ASN A 118 -13.59 39.80 -44.62
C ASN A 118 -12.31 39.31 -45.30
N THR A 119 -12.41 39.15 -46.62
CA THR A 119 -11.46 38.58 -47.57
C THR A 119 -10.47 39.58 -48.16
N ALA A 120 -9.28 39.11 -48.54
CA ALA A 120 -8.48 39.63 -49.66
C ALA A 120 -7.64 38.49 -50.27
N VAL A 121 -7.21 38.65 -51.53
CA VAL A 121 -6.49 37.65 -52.34
C VAL A 121 -5.43 38.37 -53.18
N THR A 122 -4.24 37.79 -53.39
CA THR A 122 -3.50 37.70 -54.69
C THR A 122 -2.08 37.12 -54.53
N GLN A 123 -1.61 36.54 -55.65
CA GLN A 123 -0.33 35.93 -56.04
C GLN A 123 0.95 36.64 -55.50
N LEU A 124 2.12 35.99 -55.37
CA LEU A 124 2.99 35.57 -56.49
C LEU A 124 3.90 34.34 -56.19
N ARG A 125 4.65 33.88 -57.21
CA ARG A 125 5.46 32.64 -57.25
C ARG A 125 6.96 32.96 -57.58
N PRO A 126 7.89 32.01 -57.87
CA PRO A 126 9.27 32.05 -57.33
C PRO A 126 10.35 32.24 -58.42
N PRO A 127 11.64 32.17 -58.05
CA PRO A 127 12.72 31.77 -58.96
C PRO A 127 13.10 30.27 -58.85
N SER A 128 13.58 29.71 -59.96
CA SER A 128 14.28 28.41 -60.07
C SER A 128 15.80 28.58 -59.97
N SER A 129 16.61 27.52 -59.77
CA SER A 129 17.24 26.78 -60.88
C SER A 129 17.82 25.39 -60.48
N GLN A 130 18.47 24.69 -61.42
CA GLN A 130 18.86 23.25 -61.46
C GLN A 130 20.25 23.13 -62.18
N PRO A 131 20.80 21.95 -62.60
CA PRO A 131 21.16 20.71 -61.87
C PRO A 131 22.55 20.05 -62.25
N ILE A 132 22.92 18.92 -61.59
CA ILE A 132 23.53 17.65 -62.12
C ILE A 132 24.73 17.71 -63.13
N PRO A 133 25.88 17.00 -62.90
CA PRO A 133 26.00 15.58 -63.33
C PRO A 133 26.99 14.59 -62.63
N ILE A 134 26.50 13.34 -62.50
CA ILE A 134 27.09 12.01 -62.85
C ILE A 134 28.63 11.78 -62.79
N GLY A 135 29.04 10.69 -62.12
CA GLY A 135 30.32 9.97 -62.30
C GLY A 135 30.15 8.44 -62.18
N ARG A 136 31.04 7.62 -62.79
CA ARG A 136 30.82 6.17 -62.99
C ARG A 136 32.14 5.35 -62.89
N GLY A 137 32.11 4.16 -62.29
CA GLY A 137 33.24 3.20 -62.21
C GLY A 137 33.99 3.23 -60.85
N GLY A 138 34.68 2.16 -60.41
CA GLY A 138 34.97 0.85 -61.03
C GLY A 138 35.03 -0.30 -60.01
N ARG A 139 35.50 -1.49 -60.42
CA ARG A 139 35.48 -2.74 -59.60
C ARG A 139 36.79 -2.98 -58.85
N GLY A 140 36.72 -3.68 -57.71
CA GLY A 140 37.88 -4.25 -57.01
C GLY A 140 37.49 -5.44 -56.11
N HIS A 141 38.19 -6.56 -56.22
CA HIS A 141 37.90 -7.78 -55.46
C HIS A 141 38.74 -7.89 -54.18
N ARG A 142 38.15 -8.37 -53.07
CA ARG A 142 38.73 -9.44 -52.23
C ARG A 142 37.70 -10.09 -51.30
N ALA A 143 37.91 -11.36 -51.01
CA ALA A 143 37.14 -12.16 -50.05
C ALA A 143 37.71 -11.99 -48.62
N PRO A 144 36.94 -12.32 -47.55
CA PRO A 144 37.31 -11.96 -46.18
C PRO A 144 38.36 -12.90 -45.57
N THR A 145 39.32 -12.33 -44.84
CA THR A 145 40.27 -13.04 -43.98
C THR A 145 39.75 -13.12 -42.54
N ALA A 146 39.67 -14.32 -41.97
CA ALA A 146 39.29 -14.53 -40.58
C ALA A 146 40.52 -14.60 -39.65
N PRO A 147 40.56 -13.81 -38.55
CA PRO A 147 41.50 -14.01 -37.45
C PRO A 147 40.94 -15.00 -36.39
N PRO A 148 41.78 -15.54 -35.48
CA PRO A 148 41.67 -16.95 -35.10
C PRO A 148 41.00 -17.24 -33.74
N ARG A 149 40.61 -18.50 -33.55
CA ARG A 149 40.48 -19.09 -32.21
C ARG A 149 41.85 -19.23 -31.56
N MET A 150 42.02 -18.72 -30.35
CA MET A 150 42.98 -19.26 -29.37
C MET A 150 42.28 -19.50 -28.04
N SER A 151 42.53 -20.67 -27.46
CA SER A 151 42.04 -21.07 -26.13
C SER A 151 43.06 -20.68 -25.07
N ARG A 152 42.63 -20.17 -23.92
CA ARG A 152 43.42 -20.26 -22.67
C ARG A 152 42.55 -20.21 -21.41
N THR A 153 42.64 -21.30 -20.64
CA THR A 153 42.62 -21.39 -19.17
C THR A 153 41.86 -20.33 -18.37
N LEU A 154 40.80 -20.78 -17.68
CA LEU A 154 40.41 -20.25 -16.36
C LEU A 154 41.51 -20.61 -15.34
N ASP A 155 41.86 -19.66 -14.44
CA ASP A 155 42.05 -19.87 -12.99
C ASP A 155 42.76 -18.66 -12.32
N ASP A 156 41.99 -17.78 -11.65
CA ASP A 156 42.37 -17.09 -10.40
C ASP A 156 41.11 -16.47 -9.74
N PRO A 157 40.70 -16.91 -8.53
CA PRO A 157 39.51 -16.41 -7.85
C PRO A 157 39.81 -15.35 -6.76
N ARG A 158 40.47 -14.22 -7.08
CA ARG A 158 40.68 -13.10 -6.12
C ARG A 158 40.66 -11.69 -6.74
N GLY A 159 39.49 -11.24 -7.18
CA GLY A 159 39.22 -9.83 -7.55
C GLY A 159 38.08 -9.21 -6.73
N PRO A 160 38.10 -7.90 -6.42
CA PRO A 160 36.99 -7.23 -5.73
C PRO A 160 35.75 -7.10 -6.64
N PRO A 161 34.54 -7.02 -6.07
CA PRO A 161 33.30 -6.99 -6.85
C PRO A 161 33.17 -5.71 -7.69
N LEU A 162 32.79 -5.88 -8.97
CA LEU A 162 32.62 -4.78 -9.92
C LEU A 162 31.47 -3.85 -9.52
N ASN A 163 31.73 -2.54 -9.59
CA ASN A 163 30.76 -1.49 -9.28
C ASN A 163 29.87 -1.18 -10.49
N TYR A 164 28.55 -1.15 -10.29
CA TYR A 164 27.53 -0.96 -11.34
C TYR A 164 27.47 0.47 -11.91
N SER A 165 28.25 1.42 -11.39
CA SER A 165 28.20 2.83 -11.79
C SER A 165 28.86 3.18 -13.13
N SER A 166 29.48 2.24 -13.84
CA SER A 166 30.21 2.47 -15.08
C SER A 166 29.38 2.35 -16.36
N VAL A 167 28.16 1.79 -16.30
CA VAL A 167 27.31 1.54 -17.48
C VAL A 167 26.25 2.65 -17.64
N VAL A 168 26.70 3.88 -17.86
CA VAL A 168 25.81 5.04 -18.12
C VAL A 168 26.31 5.86 -19.32
N GLN A 169 26.19 5.28 -20.51
CA GLN A 169 26.17 5.98 -21.80
C GLN A 169 25.17 5.31 -22.75
N GLY A 170 24.53 6.09 -23.63
CA GLY A 170 23.93 5.62 -24.89
C GLY A 170 22.78 4.59 -24.82
N GLU A 171 21.54 5.09 -24.90
CA GLU A 171 20.36 4.42 -25.48
C GLU A 171 20.27 2.87 -25.49
N ALA A 172 19.88 2.27 -24.37
CA ALA A 172 19.08 1.04 -24.37
C ALA A 172 18.10 0.99 -23.18
N CYS A 173 17.00 0.26 -23.36
CA CYS A 173 16.17 -0.27 -22.28
C CYS A 173 16.25 -1.81 -22.34
N TYR A 174 15.64 -2.49 -21.35
CA TYR A 174 15.86 -3.92 -21.06
C TYR A 174 17.29 -4.12 -20.49
N TRP A 175 17.59 -5.03 -19.56
CA TRP A 175 17.00 -6.36 -19.30
C TRP A 175 17.00 -6.70 -17.80
N CYS A 176 16.33 -7.80 -17.44
CA CYS A 176 16.67 -8.60 -16.27
C CYS A 176 16.38 -10.09 -16.54
N ASP A 177 17.40 -10.84 -16.97
CA ASP A 177 17.29 -12.27 -17.36
C ASP A 177 17.81 -13.25 -16.29
N LEU A 178 18.17 -12.76 -15.09
CA LEU A 178 18.80 -13.55 -14.03
C LEU A 178 18.11 -13.40 -12.67
N CYS A 179 16.82 -13.79 -12.59
CA CYS A 179 16.17 -14.16 -11.33
C CYS A 179 16.74 -15.50 -10.82
N GLY A 180 18.01 -15.51 -10.43
CA GLY A 180 18.78 -16.71 -10.11
C GLY A 180 18.41 -17.36 -8.77
N TYR A 181 17.31 -18.09 -8.73
CA TYR A 181 17.01 -18.99 -7.61
C TYR A 181 17.89 -20.24 -7.72
N ARG A 182 18.92 -20.35 -6.87
CA ARG A 182 19.68 -21.58 -6.65
C ARG A 182 19.42 -22.07 -5.23
N ASP A 183 18.77 -23.22 -5.12
CA ASP A 183 18.71 -23.95 -3.86
C ASP A 183 20.13 -24.36 -3.45
N VAL A 184 20.53 -23.94 -2.25
CA VAL A 184 21.69 -24.49 -1.54
C VAL A 184 21.18 -24.99 -0.21
N VAL A 185 20.72 -26.25 -0.20
CA VAL A 185 20.51 -27.00 1.04
C VAL A 185 21.88 -27.18 1.67
N ARG A 186 22.16 -26.42 2.73
CA ARG A 186 23.39 -26.53 3.51
C ARG A 186 23.03 -27.02 4.91
N THR A 187 23.09 -28.34 5.09
CA THR A 187 23.12 -28.95 6.42
C THR A 187 24.38 -28.49 7.16
N PRO A 188 24.31 -28.18 8.46
CA PRO A 188 25.51 -28.08 9.29
C PRO A 188 26.18 -29.44 9.40
N SER A 189 27.50 -29.43 9.51
CA SER A 189 28.30 -30.57 9.94
C SER A 189 29.49 -29.98 10.69
N ASP A 190 29.50 -30.20 12.00
CA ASP A 190 30.62 -29.87 12.86
C ASP A 190 31.67 -31.00 12.81
N ASP A 191 32.51 -31.11 13.84
CA ASP A 191 33.60 -32.08 13.98
C ASP A 191 33.23 -33.58 13.81
N GLY A 192 34.19 -34.49 13.60
CA GLY A 192 35.63 -34.27 13.45
C GLY A 192 36.50 -35.34 14.13
N SER A 193 36.30 -36.61 13.81
CA SER A 193 37.25 -37.68 14.16
C SER A 193 37.19 -38.88 13.22
N THR A 194 38.35 -39.49 13.01
CA THR A 194 38.61 -40.79 12.36
C THR A 194 39.46 -41.63 13.34
N PRO A 195 39.80 -42.92 13.10
CA PRO A 195 39.46 -43.78 11.95
C PRO A 195 38.88 -45.17 12.32
N THR A 196 38.33 -45.88 11.33
CA THR A 196 38.75 -47.27 11.01
C THR A 196 38.14 -47.77 9.68
N SER A 197 38.90 -48.62 9.00
CA SER A 197 38.60 -49.38 7.76
C SER A 197 38.96 -50.86 8.05
N PRO A 198 38.68 -51.89 7.21
CA PRO A 198 38.37 -51.83 5.77
C PRO A 198 37.32 -52.85 5.22
N GLY A 199 37.05 -52.75 3.90
CA GLY A 199 36.54 -53.86 3.05
C GLY A 199 35.10 -53.72 2.52
N VAL A 200 34.71 -54.29 1.37
CA VAL A 200 35.47 -54.95 0.26
C VAL A 200 34.68 -54.80 -1.06
N THR A 201 35.36 -54.78 -2.22
CA THR A 201 34.87 -55.09 -3.61
C THR A 201 33.60 -54.46 -4.21
N ALA A 202 33.82 -53.60 -5.21
CA ALA A 202 33.47 -53.76 -6.64
C ALA A 202 32.13 -54.37 -7.15
N MET A 203 31.63 -53.76 -8.24
CA MET A 203 30.64 -54.27 -9.22
C MET A 203 31.25 -55.35 -10.16
N PRO A 204 30.62 -55.89 -11.25
CA PRO A 204 29.27 -55.66 -11.81
C PRO A 204 28.49 -56.91 -12.32
N ALA A 205 27.26 -56.72 -12.82
CA ALA A 205 26.61 -57.62 -13.79
C ALA A 205 25.61 -56.88 -14.73
N ARG A 206 25.32 -57.47 -15.90
CA ARG A 206 24.34 -57.02 -16.91
C ARG A 206 23.60 -58.25 -17.50
N PHE A 207 22.51 -58.00 -18.23
CA PHE A 207 21.73 -58.98 -19.03
C PHE A 207 20.92 -60.01 -18.20
N ALA A 208 19.88 -60.67 -18.70
CA ALA A 208 19.24 -60.63 -20.04
C ALA A 208 17.69 -60.54 -19.93
N ALA A 209 16.99 -60.57 -21.07
CA ALA A 209 15.52 -60.48 -21.15
C ALA A 209 14.86 -61.77 -21.66
N SER A 210 13.53 -61.89 -21.52
CA SER A 210 12.69 -62.80 -22.31
C SER A 210 11.25 -62.27 -22.45
N SER A 211 10.56 -62.77 -23.48
CA SER A 211 9.18 -62.41 -23.91
C SER A 211 8.12 -63.21 -23.10
N VAL A 212 6.79 -63.01 -23.21
CA VAL A 212 5.86 -63.16 -24.36
C VAL A 212 4.58 -62.28 -24.17
N ARG A 213 3.66 -62.24 -25.16
CA ARG A 213 2.53 -61.30 -25.31
C ARG A 213 1.17 -61.77 -24.74
N ARG A 214 0.35 -60.77 -24.38
CA ARG A 214 -1.14 -60.62 -24.46
C ARG A 214 -1.98 -61.70 -25.17
N PRO A 215 -3.25 -61.85 -24.74
CA PRO A 215 -4.41 -61.46 -25.57
C PRO A 215 -5.34 -60.39 -24.92
N ALA A 216 -6.57 -60.16 -25.44
CA ALA A 216 -7.49 -59.08 -25.04
C ALA A 216 -8.98 -59.31 -25.46
N GLY A 217 -9.93 -58.51 -24.91
CA GLY A 217 -11.36 -58.47 -25.26
C GLY A 217 -12.26 -59.41 -24.43
N PRO A 218 -13.61 -59.40 -24.55
CA PRO A 218 -14.52 -58.61 -25.42
C PRO A 218 -15.53 -57.70 -24.62
N ALA A 219 -15.99 -56.53 -25.09
CA ALA A 219 -17.13 -56.19 -25.98
C ALA A 219 -18.47 -55.77 -25.28
N ARG A 220 -19.36 -55.09 -26.04
CA ARG A 220 -20.69 -54.55 -25.63
C ARG A 220 -21.80 -55.07 -26.57
N PRO A 221 -23.08 -55.01 -26.17
CA PRO A 221 -24.21 -54.86 -27.10
C PRO A 221 -24.90 -53.46 -27.04
N ARG A 222 -25.90 -53.24 -27.89
CA ARG A 222 -26.70 -51.99 -28.06
C ARG A 222 -28.12 -52.28 -28.56
N SER A 223 -29.14 -51.66 -27.95
CA SER A 223 -30.50 -51.39 -28.50
C SER A 223 -31.09 -50.23 -27.66
N ARG A 224 -31.82 -49.18 -28.12
CA ARG A 224 -32.70 -48.80 -29.26
C ARG A 224 -34.21 -49.04 -29.07
N SER A 225 -34.96 -47.92 -29.01
CA SER A 225 -36.43 -47.75 -29.18
C SER A 225 -37.32 -48.21 -28.00
N LEU A 226 -38.50 -47.63 -27.67
CA LEU A 226 -39.43 -46.74 -28.44
C LEU A 226 -40.11 -45.64 -27.56
N ARG A 227 -41.33 -45.17 -27.92
CA ARG A 227 -41.97 -43.85 -27.63
C ARG A 227 -42.93 -43.80 -26.42
N LEU A 228 -43.17 -42.55 -25.96
CA LEU A 228 -44.35 -41.90 -25.32
C LEU A 228 -45.43 -42.71 -24.54
N GLY A 229 -45.82 -42.14 -23.40
CA GLY A 229 -47.12 -42.30 -22.69
C GLY A 229 -47.50 -40.99 -21.98
N LEU A 230 -48.76 -40.81 -21.55
CA LEU A 230 -49.33 -39.52 -21.10
C LEU A 230 -50.19 -39.64 -19.80
N CYS A 231 -50.55 -38.49 -19.19
CA CYS A 231 -51.55 -38.32 -18.09
C CYS A 231 -51.11 -38.81 -16.67
N ALA A 232 -51.61 -38.29 -15.53
CA ALA A 232 -52.59 -37.22 -15.24
C ALA A 232 -52.45 -36.61 -13.80
N LEU A 233 -53.34 -35.63 -13.51
CA LEU A 233 -53.90 -35.05 -12.25
C LEU A 233 -53.85 -35.91 -10.94
N ALA A 234 -54.08 -35.43 -9.69
CA ALA A 234 -54.31 -34.10 -9.04
C ALA A 234 -54.21 -34.26 -7.48
N ALA A 235 -53.80 -33.26 -6.68
CA ALA A 235 -54.58 -32.30 -5.82
C ALA A 235 -55.30 -32.82 -4.52
N ALA A 236 -55.56 -31.89 -3.58
CA ALA A 236 -56.15 -32.01 -2.22
C ALA A 236 -55.29 -32.75 -1.14
N VAL A 237 -55.17 -32.38 0.15
CA VAL A 237 -55.75 -31.39 1.12
C VAL A 237 -56.91 -31.85 2.03
N ALA A 238 -56.57 -32.20 3.29
CA ALA A 238 -57.35 -32.14 4.56
C ALA A 238 -56.33 -32.37 5.72
N ALA A 239 -56.25 -31.59 6.81
CA ALA A 239 -57.16 -31.43 7.98
C ALA A 239 -57.17 -32.68 8.92
N SER A 240 -57.14 -32.61 10.27
CA SER A 240 -57.41 -31.51 11.21
C SER A 240 -56.68 -31.62 12.57
N LEU A 241 -56.42 -30.46 13.20
CA LEU A 241 -56.54 -30.09 14.63
C LEU A 241 -56.45 -31.16 15.75
N ALA A 242 -55.51 -30.93 16.71
CA ALA A 242 -55.82 -30.81 18.15
C ALA A 242 -54.66 -30.12 18.91
N ASN A 243 -54.97 -29.31 19.92
CA ASN A 243 -54.02 -28.68 20.85
C ASN A 243 -54.67 -28.70 22.26
N PRO A 244 -53.89 -28.62 23.35
CA PRO A 244 -54.09 -27.45 24.23
C PRO A 244 -52.80 -26.91 24.88
N LEU A 245 -52.94 -25.73 25.51
CA LEU A 245 -51.88 -24.97 26.20
C LEU A 245 -52.30 -24.66 27.65
N ALA A 246 -51.33 -24.69 28.58
CA ALA A 246 -51.30 -23.94 29.84
C ALA A 246 -49.84 -23.96 30.37
N GLY A 247 -49.31 -22.96 31.07
CA GLY A 247 -49.78 -21.60 31.36
C GLY A 247 -48.66 -20.78 32.04
N ASP A 248 -48.72 -19.45 31.98
CA ASP A 248 -47.60 -18.55 32.37
C ASP A 248 -47.25 -18.48 33.86
N VAL A 249 -45.95 -18.28 34.14
CA VAL A 249 -45.45 -17.39 35.20
C VAL A 249 -44.25 -16.61 34.64
N PRO A 250 -44.21 -15.26 34.73
CA PRO A 250 -43.08 -14.48 34.23
C PRO A 250 -41.87 -14.53 35.16
N SER A 251 -40.66 -14.57 34.60
CA SER A 251 -39.41 -14.31 35.32
C SER A 251 -38.39 -13.69 34.38
N GLY A 252 -37.68 -12.67 34.88
CA GLY A 252 -36.74 -11.90 34.05
C GLY A 252 -35.45 -12.66 33.79
N THR A 253 -35.22 -13.03 32.54
CA THR A 253 -33.89 -13.39 32.03
C THR A 253 -33.55 -12.53 30.83
N GLU A 254 -32.30 -12.10 30.74
CA GLU A 254 -31.79 -11.33 29.61
C GLU A 254 -32.00 -12.12 28.31
N ALA A 255 -32.75 -11.57 27.37
CA ALA A 255 -32.76 -12.06 26.00
C ALA A 255 -31.36 -11.81 25.42
N ALA A 256 -30.48 -12.81 25.55
CA ALA A 256 -29.11 -12.78 25.07
C ALA A 256 -29.11 -12.49 23.56
N GLY A 257 -28.95 -11.21 23.22
CA GLY A 257 -29.17 -10.72 21.87
C GLY A 257 -28.32 -11.50 20.88
N THR A 258 -28.98 -12.26 20.01
CA THR A 258 -28.32 -13.06 18.98
C THR A 258 -27.33 -12.19 18.25
N VAL A 259 -26.03 -12.47 18.46
CA VAL A 259 -24.95 -11.70 17.85
C VAL A 259 -25.00 -11.99 16.36
N VAL A 260 -25.70 -11.12 15.63
CA VAL A 260 -25.65 -11.05 14.18
C VAL A 260 -24.20 -10.84 13.84
N LEU A 261 -23.53 -11.91 13.40
CA LEU A 261 -22.12 -11.91 13.03
C LEU A 261 -21.93 -10.82 12.00
N SER A 262 -21.28 -9.72 12.41
CA SER A 262 -21.12 -8.53 11.60
C SER A 262 -20.48 -8.94 10.28
N ALA A 263 -21.28 -8.92 9.21
CA ALA A 263 -20.88 -9.40 7.89
C ALA A 263 -19.53 -8.74 7.54
N ALA A 264 -18.50 -9.57 7.39
CA ALA A 264 -17.11 -9.11 7.42
C ALA A 264 -16.94 -7.99 6.39
N ARG A 265 -16.71 -6.76 6.89
CA ARG A 265 -16.74 -5.55 6.05
C ARG A 265 -15.83 -5.77 4.84
N PRO A 266 -16.31 -5.47 3.62
CA PRO A 266 -15.53 -5.71 2.41
C PRO A 266 -14.15 -5.05 2.53
N ASN A 267 -13.13 -5.75 2.04
CA ASN A 267 -11.77 -5.24 2.00
C ASN A 267 -11.74 -3.82 1.37
N PRO A 268 -10.87 -2.91 1.83
CA PRO A 268 -10.80 -1.58 1.26
C PRO A 268 -10.33 -1.63 -0.20
N VAL A 269 -10.88 -0.71 -1.02
CA VAL A 269 -10.42 -0.45 -2.39
C VAL A 269 -8.91 -0.22 -2.44
N THR A 270 -8.24 -0.87 -3.39
CA THR A 270 -6.77 -0.84 -3.51
C THR A 270 -6.30 -0.57 -4.96
N PRO A 271 -5.26 0.24 -5.17
CA PRO A 271 -4.64 1.15 -4.19
C PRO A 271 -5.60 2.27 -3.74
N GLY A 272 -6.57 2.65 -4.57
CA GLY A 272 -7.37 3.86 -4.41
C GLY A 272 -6.51 5.13 -4.57
N ASN A 273 -7.04 6.28 -4.12
CA ASN A 273 -6.31 7.55 -4.09
C ASN A 273 -5.07 7.43 -3.19
N PHE A 274 -3.90 7.24 -3.80
CA PHE A 274 -2.64 7.02 -3.12
C PHE A 274 -1.49 7.73 -3.83
N THR A 275 -0.70 8.45 -3.03
CA THR A 275 0.55 9.09 -3.45
C THR A 275 1.65 8.63 -2.51
N GLY A 276 2.77 8.10 -3.02
CA GLY A 276 3.86 7.59 -2.19
C GLY A 276 4.61 6.39 -2.79
N TYR A 277 5.43 5.73 -1.97
CA TYR A 277 6.31 4.67 -2.43
C TYR A 277 5.63 3.30 -2.45
N GLY A 278 5.86 2.56 -3.52
CA GLY A 278 5.59 1.15 -3.64
C GLY A 278 6.79 0.37 -4.16
N PHE A 279 6.69 -0.95 -4.14
CA PHE A 279 7.57 -1.83 -4.87
C PHE A 279 6.75 -2.90 -5.59
N ASP A 280 7.33 -3.59 -6.56
CA ASP A 280 6.78 -4.84 -7.07
C ASP A 280 7.89 -5.89 -7.20
N GLN A 281 7.49 -7.16 -7.17
CA GLN A 281 8.37 -8.32 -7.28
C GLN A 281 7.51 -9.56 -7.50
N CYS A 282 8.10 -10.64 -8.03
CA CYS A 282 7.31 -11.73 -8.57
C CYS A 282 6.53 -12.53 -7.50
N GLU A 283 7.19 -13.27 -6.61
CA GLU A 283 6.50 -14.17 -5.67
C GLU A 283 6.07 -13.47 -4.37
N THR A 284 4.79 -13.55 -4.02
CA THR A 284 4.26 -13.03 -2.74
C THR A 284 5.02 -13.54 -1.52
N GLN A 285 5.31 -12.63 -0.59
CA GLN A 285 6.24 -12.85 0.53
C GLN A 285 5.51 -13.27 1.81
N SER A 286 6.20 -13.99 2.71
CA SER A 286 5.61 -14.46 3.98
C SER A 286 5.29 -13.31 4.93
N GLN A 287 4.33 -13.50 5.84
CA GLN A 287 3.84 -12.41 6.70
C GLN A 287 4.96 -11.79 7.57
N ALA A 288 5.91 -12.58 8.04
CA ALA A 288 7.07 -12.08 8.79
C ALA A 288 7.95 -11.15 7.94
N ARG A 289 8.14 -11.44 6.64
CA ARG A 289 8.88 -10.60 5.69
C ARG A 289 8.10 -9.32 5.38
N MET A 290 6.79 -9.43 5.16
CA MET A 290 5.89 -8.27 4.96
C MET A 290 5.81 -7.37 6.19
N ASP A 291 5.85 -7.91 7.40
CA ASP A 291 5.81 -7.15 8.66
C ASP A 291 7.14 -6.42 8.93
N ALA A 292 8.27 -7.09 8.72
CA ALA A 292 9.59 -6.45 8.78
C ALA A 292 9.70 -5.31 7.74
N TRP A 293 9.25 -5.53 6.50
CA TRP A 293 9.24 -4.49 5.48
C TRP A 293 8.23 -3.38 5.78
N LEU A 294 7.10 -3.67 6.43
CA LEU A 294 6.15 -2.64 6.84
C LEU A 294 6.75 -1.72 7.91
N GLU A 295 7.39 -2.27 8.95
CA GLU A 295 8.00 -1.48 10.04
C GLU A 295 9.26 -0.70 9.62
N HIS A 296 10.01 -1.20 8.63
CA HIS A 296 11.36 -0.68 8.32
C HIS A 296 11.54 -0.01 6.95
N SER A 297 10.80 -0.40 5.90
CA SER A 297 10.99 0.14 4.53
C SER A 297 10.20 1.44 4.28
N PRO A 298 10.54 2.26 3.27
CA PRO A 298 9.73 3.43 2.88
C PRO A 298 8.40 3.06 2.20
N PHE A 299 8.22 1.80 1.78
CA PHE A 299 7.10 1.38 0.92
C PHE A 299 5.80 1.14 1.69
N LEU A 300 4.69 1.58 1.12
CA LEU A 300 3.33 1.28 1.60
C LEU A 300 2.45 0.68 0.50
N ALA A 301 2.96 0.53 -0.73
CA ALA A 301 2.32 -0.24 -1.80
C ALA A 301 3.18 -1.45 -2.22
N VAL A 302 2.54 -2.52 -2.69
CA VAL A 302 3.15 -3.78 -3.14
C VAL A 302 2.46 -4.32 -4.40
N GLY A 303 3.20 -4.53 -5.48
CA GLY A 303 2.74 -5.18 -6.70
C GLY A 303 2.70 -6.70 -6.57
N VAL A 304 1.64 -7.30 -7.13
CA VAL A 304 1.32 -8.73 -6.99
C VAL A 304 0.74 -9.26 -8.30
N TYR A 305 1.41 -10.23 -8.92
CA TYR A 305 0.94 -10.88 -10.16
C TYR A 305 -0.20 -11.86 -9.87
N ILE A 306 -1.45 -11.43 -10.06
CA ILE A 306 -2.65 -12.21 -9.72
C ILE A 306 -3.11 -13.13 -10.86
N SER A 307 -2.92 -12.72 -12.13
CA SER A 307 -3.47 -13.41 -13.32
C SER A 307 -2.53 -13.27 -14.53
N GLY A 308 -2.98 -13.71 -15.71
CA GLY A 308 -2.21 -13.75 -16.96
C GLY A 308 -1.29 -14.97 -17.09
N ALA A 309 -1.31 -15.61 -18.26
CA ALA A 309 -0.59 -16.87 -18.50
C ALA A 309 0.93 -16.72 -18.74
N SER A 310 1.38 -15.52 -19.13
CA SER A 310 2.76 -15.21 -19.50
C SER A 310 3.66 -14.90 -18.29
N ARG A 311 3.07 -14.75 -17.09
CA ARG A 311 3.76 -14.36 -15.85
C ARG A 311 4.88 -15.33 -15.46
N PHE A 312 6.02 -14.80 -14.99
CA PHE A 312 7.18 -15.62 -14.62
C PHE A 312 6.91 -16.48 -13.38
N CYS A 313 6.44 -15.85 -12.31
CA CYS A 313 5.94 -16.50 -11.09
C CYS A 313 4.56 -17.13 -11.35
N ARG A 314 4.56 -18.25 -12.07
CA ARG A 314 3.34 -19.00 -12.43
C ARG A 314 2.56 -19.46 -11.20
N THR A 315 3.26 -19.82 -10.11
CA THR A 315 2.69 -20.29 -8.85
C THR A 315 2.87 -19.26 -7.74
N GLN A 316 1.79 -18.65 -7.26
CA GLN A 316 1.83 -17.68 -6.16
C GLN A 316 1.52 -18.36 -4.81
N ARG A 317 2.45 -19.17 -4.30
CA ARG A 317 2.22 -20.07 -3.15
C ARG A 317 1.67 -19.38 -1.88
N LEU A 318 1.97 -18.10 -1.66
CA LEU A 318 1.54 -17.37 -0.46
C LEU A 318 0.38 -16.39 -0.71
N LEU A 319 -0.02 -16.19 -1.97
CA LEU A 319 -1.13 -15.33 -2.36
C LEU A 319 -2.46 -16.02 -2.07
N THR A 320 -3.10 -15.60 -0.99
CA THR A 320 -4.40 -16.14 -0.55
C THR A 320 -5.34 -14.99 -0.15
N PRO A 321 -6.66 -15.22 -0.06
CA PRO A 321 -7.60 -14.21 0.44
C PRO A 321 -7.26 -13.74 1.86
N THR A 322 -6.63 -14.61 2.66
CA THR A 322 -6.11 -14.27 3.99
C THR A 322 -4.85 -13.41 3.92
N TRP A 323 -3.92 -13.67 2.99
CA TRP A 323 -2.77 -12.78 2.76
C TRP A 323 -3.22 -11.38 2.32
N VAL A 324 -4.15 -11.29 1.36
CA VAL A 324 -4.71 -10.03 0.86
C VAL A 324 -5.40 -9.25 1.99
N ARG A 325 -6.34 -9.88 2.70
CA ARG A 325 -7.04 -9.27 3.86
C ARG A 325 -6.06 -8.79 4.92
N THR A 326 -5.01 -9.56 5.23
CA THR A 326 -4.02 -9.20 6.26
C THR A 326 -3.18 -8.00 5.84
N GLN A 327 -2.74 -7.94 4.58
CA GLN A 327 -1.98 -6.81 4.04
C GLN A 327 -2.82 -5.52 4.02
N LEU A 328 -4.06 -5.59 3.53
CA LEU A 328 -4.97 -4.44 3.49
C LEU A 328 -5.33 -3.96 4.91
N ALA A 329 -5.56 -4.87 5.86
CA ALA A 329 -5.81 -4.53 7.27
C ALA A 329 -4.58 -3.91 7.98
N LYS A 330 -3.36 -4.27 7.56
CA LYS A 330 -2.10 -3.65 8.00
C LYS A 330 -1.78 -2.32 7.29
N GLY A 331 -2.59 -1.93 6.30
CA GLY A 331 -2.48 -0.65 5.59
C GLY A 331 -1.64 -0.67 4.30
N TRP A 332 -1.18 -1.84 3.84
CA TRP A 332 -0.56 -1.98 2.53
C TRP A 332 -1.57 -1.68 1.41
N ARG A 333 -1.09 -1.09 0.31
CA ARG A 333 -1.82 -0.94 -0.95
C ARG A 333 -1.35 -2.03 -1.93
N ILE A 334 -2.21 -2.99 -2.22
CA ILE A 334 -1.93 -4.03 -3.22
C ILE A 334 -2.16 -3.45 -4.62
N LEU A 335 -1.22 -3.70 -5.54
CA LEU A 335 -1.31 -3.37 -6.97
C LEU A 335 -1.45 -4.71 -7.72
N PRO A 336 -2.67 -5.14 -8.12
CA PRO A 336 -2.88 -6.44 -8.77
C PRO A 336 -2.49 -6.39 -10.25
N ILE A 337 -1.54 -7.23 -10.66
CA ILE A 337 -0.93 -7.25 -11.99
C ILE A 337 -1.39 -8.47 -12.79
N THR A 338 -1.59 -8.27 -14.09
CA THR A 338 -1.97 -9.27 -15.09
C THR A 338 -0.94 -9.28 -16.21
N LEU A 339 -0.11 -10.32 -16.29
CA LEU A 339 0.89 -10.48 -17.36
C LEU A 339 0.40 -11.54 -18.35
N GLY A 340 -0.48 -11.10 -19.26
CA GLY A 340 -1.16 -11.93 -20.25
C GLY A 340 -0.49 -11.90 -21.64
N PRO A 341 -1.24 -12.16 -22.73
CA PRO A 341 -0.80 -12.02 -24.12
C PRO A 341 0.00 -10.75 -24.42
N GLN A 342 1.19 -10.93 -25.01
CA GLN A 342 2.11 -9.84 -25.33
C GLN A 342 2.14 -9.54 -26.83
N SER A 343 2.51 -8.31 -27.18
CA SER A 343 2.73 -7.89 -28.57
C SER A 343 3.82 -8.74 -29.22
N THR A 344 3.61 -9.21 -30.46
CA THR A 344 4.61 -10.03 -31.18
C THR A 344 5.94 -9.30 -31.37
N CYS A 345 5.94 -7.97 -31.38
CA CYS A 345 7.14 -7.16 -31.50
C CYS A 345 8.04 -7.18 -30.24
N VAL A 346 7.58 -7.73 -29.11
CA VAL A 346 8.36 -7.88 -27.87
C VAL A 346 9.43 -8.99 -27.97
N GLY A 347 9.29 -9.91 -28.94
CA GLY A 347 10.30 -10.91 -29.33
C GLY A 347 10.52 -12.08 -28.37
N ARG A 348 10.36 -11.87 -27.05
CA ARG A 348 10.53 -12.91 -26.00
C ARG A 348 9.23 -13.62 -25.57
N PHE A 349 8.17 -13.53 -26.37
CA PHE A 349 6.88 -14.18 -26.16
C PHE A 349 6.38 -14.85 -27.45
N PRO A 350 5.74 -16.03 -27.40
CA PRO A 350 5.30 -16.77 -26.20
C PRO A 350 6.48 -17.38 -25.41
N ARG A 351 6.50 -17.17 -24.10
CA ARG A 351 7.53 -17.63 -23.15
C ARG A 351 7.32 -19.10 -22.78
N TYR A 352 6.08 -19.58 -22.80
CA TYR A 352 5.70 -20.95 -22.46
C TYR A 352 5.05 -21.71 -23.65
N GLY A 353 5.20 -21.16 -24.86
CA GLY A 353 4.65 -21.69 -26.10
C GLY A 353 3.20 -21.26 -26.34
N ALA A 354 2.83 -21.01 -27.61
CA ALA A 354 1.60 -20.34 -28.01
C ALA A 354 0.27 -21.01 -27.58
N LYS A 355 0.30 -22.24 -27.04
CA LYS A 355 -0.86 -22.91 -26.42
C LYS A 355 -1.11 -22.49 -24.97
N ILE A 356 -0.09 -21.96 -24.28
CA ILE A 356 -0.16 -21.52 -22.88
C ILE A 356 -0.28 -20.00 -22.84
N ASP A 357 0.63 -19.27 -23.48
CA ASP A 357 0.70 -17.81 -23.43
C ASP A 357 0.70 -17.19 -24.85
N PRO A 358 -0.42 -17.29 -25.59
CA PRO A 358 -0.52 -16.77 -26.96
C PRO A 358 -0.28 -15.26 -27.03
N THR A 359 0.37 -14.81 -28.11
CA THR A 359 0.60 -13.38 -28.38
C THR A 359 -0.68 -12.65 -28.83
N ILE A 360 -0.64 -11.31 -28.79
CA ILE A 360 -1.72 -10.46 -29.29
C ILE A 360 -1.91 -10.67 -30.81
N SER A 361 -3.16 -10.85 -31.24
CA SER A 361 -3.48 -11.18 -32.62
C SER A 361 -3.28 -10.00 -33.58
N ASN A 362 -2.31 -10.14 -34.48
CA ASN A 362 -2.03 -9.20 -35.56
C ASN A 362 -3.04 -9.23 -36.73
N ARG A 363 -4.15 -9.99 -36.62
CA ARG A 363 -5.18 -10.04 -37.66
C ARG A 363 -5.98 -8.74 -37.69
N SER A 364 -5.70 -7.88 -38.66
CA SER A 364 -6.26 -6.53 -38.84
C SER A 364 -7.77 -6.46 -39.12
N VAL A 365 -8.38 -7.58 -39.51
CA VAL A 365 -9.83 -7.73 -39.77
C VAL A 365 -10.66 -7.09 -38.65
N ASP A 366 -11.67 -6.32 -39.05
CA ASP A 366 -12.60 -5.55 -38.22
C ASP A 366 -11.92 -4.69 -37.14
N GLY A 367 -10.82 -4.00 -37.48
CA GLY A 367 -10.11 -3.13 -36.54
C GLY A 367 -9.35 -3.90 -35.46
N TYR A 368 -8.75 -5.03 -35.84
CA TYR A 368 -8.10 -5.98 -34.92
C TYR A 368 -9.05 -6.56 -33.86
N ILE A 369 -10.32 -6.83 -34.22
CA ILE A 369 -11.34 -7.35 -33.27
C ILE A 369 -10.90 -8.62 -32.52
N SER A 370 -9.97 -9.40 -33.09
CA SER A 370 -9.42 -10.58 -32.42
C SER A 370 -8.52 -10.22 -31.23
N ALA A 371 -7.72 -9.15 -31.34
CA ALA A 371 -6.92 -8.60 -30.24
C ALA A 371 -7.83 -7.98 -29.16
N ARG A 372 -8.85 -7.20 -29.59
CA ARG A 372 -9.90 -6.65 -28.72
C ARG A 372 -10.60 -7.72 -27.88
N ARG A 373 -10.93 -8.86 -28.51
CA ARG A 373 -11.49 -10.04 -27.84
C ARG A 373 -10.51 -10.78 -26.91
N GLN A 374 -9.19 -10.70 -27.14
CA GLN A 374 -8.21 -11.19 -26.16
C GLN A 374 -8.21 -10.29 -24.92
N GLY A 375 -8.11 -8.97 -25.07
CA GLY A 375 -8.13 -8.03 -23.95
C GLY A 375 -9.40 -8.13 -23.10
N ARG A 376 -10.58 -8.28 -23.74
CA ARG A 376 -11.86 -8.51 -23.03
C ARG A 376 -11.90 -9.84 -22.25
N ARG A 377 -11.10 -10.86 -22.60
CA ARG A 377 -11.00 -12.11 -21.82
C ARG A 377 -10.06 -11.96 -20.63
N GLU A 378 -8.84 -11.46 -20.84
CA GLU A 378 -7.90 -11.21 -19.75
C GLU A 378 -8.52 -10.33 -18.65
N ALA A 379 -9.35 -9.35 -19.02
CA ALA A 379 -10.10 -8.53 -18.06
C ALA A 379 -11.12 -9.33 -17.22
N VAL A 380 -11.81 -10.30 -17.81
CA VAL A 380 -12.72 -11.22 -17.07
C VAL A 380 -11.91 -12.11 -16.15
N ASP A 381 -10.82 -12.69 -16.64
CA ASP A 381 -9.98 -13.63 -15.87
C ASP A 381 -9.25 -12.91 -14.71
N ALA A 382 -8.79 -11.68 -14.93
CA ALA A 382 -8.18 -10.82 -13.92
C ALA A 382 -9.19 -10.36 -12.86
N VAL A 383 -10.42 -10.00 -13.24
CA VAL A 383 -11.48 -9.69 -12.27
C VAL A 383 -11.89 -10.93 -11.48
N GLY A 384 -12.01 -12.09 -12.13
CA GLY A 384 -12.28 -13.36 -11.44
C GLY A 384 -11.21 -13.72 -10.41
N ALA A 385 -9.93 -13.57 -10.78
CA ALA A 385 -8.81 -13.74 -9.86
C ALA A 385 -8.82 -12.71 -8.72
N ALA A 386 -9.14 -11.44 -9.00
CA ALA A 386 -9.26 -10.39 -8.00
C ALA A 386 -10.40 -10.69 -7.00
N GLN A 387 -11.58 -11.05 -7.49
CA GLN A 387 -12.74 -11.42 -6.67
C GLN A 387 -12.45 -12.65 -5.81
N ALA A 388 -11.85 -13.70 -6.37
CA ALA A 388 -11.44 -14.90 -5.64
C ALA A 388 -10.44 -14.60 -4.51
N LEU A 389 -9.60 -13.57 -4.67
CA LEU A 389 -8.67 -13.08 -3.64
C LEU A 389 -9.29 -12.07 -2.66
N GLY A 390 -10.56 -11.71 -2.82
CA GLY A 390 -11.23 -10.70 -2.01
C GLY A 390 -10.80 -9.25 -2.30
N ILE A 391 -10.27 -8.98 -3.49
CA ILE A 391 -9.97 -7.63 -3.99
C ILE A 391 -11.26 -7.07 -4.60
N VAL A 392 -11.78 -6.00 -4.00
CA VAL A 392 -13.15 -5.52 -4.25
C VAL A 392 -13.26 -4.62 -5.50
N PRO A 393 -14.45 -4.51 -6.11
CA PRO A 393 -14.75 -3.49 -7.13
C PRO A 393 -14.34 -2.08 -6.69
N GLY A 394 -14.02 -1.22 -7.66
CA GLY A 394 -13.38 0.08 -7.46
C GLY A 394 -11.85 0.01 -7.29
N SER A 395 -11.28 -1.18 -7.11
CA SER A 395 -9.82 -1.39 -7.13
C SER A 395 -9.25 -1.25 -8.55
N THR A 396 -8.00 -0.79 -8.67
CA THR A 396 -7.31 -0.75 -9.98
C THR A 396 -6.71 -2.12 -10.30
N LEU A 397 -6.95 -2.63 -11.51
CA LEU A 397 -6.28 -3.83 -12.05
C LEU A 397 -5.31 -3.40 -13.15
N TRP A 398 -4.07 -3.88 -13.10
CA TRP A 398 -2.99 -3.45 -13.99
C TRP A 398 -2.71 -4.51 -15.06
N TYR A 399 -2.89 -4.17 -16.33
CA TYR A 399 -2.36 -5.00 -17.42
C TYR A 399 -0.89 -4.67 -17.69
N ASP A 400 -0.03 -5.66 -17.65
CA ASP A 400 1.37 -5.55 -18.04
C ASP A 400 1.50 -5.79 -19.54
N LEU A 401 1.76 -4.72 -20.31
CA LEU A 401 2.13 -4.80 -21.72
C LEU A 401 3.60 -4.41 -21.87
N GLU A 402 4.43 -5.41 -22.10
CA GLU A 402 5.88 -5.30 -22.20
C GLU A 402 6.32 -4.40 -23.35
N GLY A 403 7.42 -3.67 -23.13
CA GLY A 403 7.97 -2.73 -24.11
C GLY A 403 8.64 -3.42 -25.30
N TRP A 404 8.58 -2.79 -26.47
CA TRP A 404 9.41 -3.13 -27.64
C TRP A 404 9.99 -1.89 -28.32
N SER A 405 11.16 -2.05 -28.95
CA SER A 405 11.95 -0.93 -29.49
C SER A 405 11.27 -0.22 -30.68
N ASN A 406 10.78 -0.96 -31.67
CA ASN A 406 10.05 -0.40 -32.81
C ASN A 406 8.56 -0.15 -32.48
N HIS A 407 8.29 0.75 -31.53
CA HIS A 407 6.95 1.19 -31.16
C HIS A 407 6.14 1.81 -32.32
N LYS A 408 6.81 2.15 -33.44
CA LYS A 408 6.18 2.69 -34.65
C LYS A 408 5.63 1.62 -35.59
N ASN A 409 5.97 0.33 -35.40
CA ASN A 409 5.40 -0.78 -36.18
C ASN A 409 3.87 -0.75 -36.11
N ALA A 410 3.21 -0.50 -37.25
CA ALA A 410 1.76 -0.28 -37.30
C ALA A 410 0.98 -1.51 -36.82
N THR A 411 1.31 -2.71 -37.30
CA THR A 411 0.60 -3.94 -36.94
C THR A 411 0.62 -4.20 -35.43
N CYS A 412 1.79 -4.13 -34.80
CA CYS A 412 1.93 -4.31 -33.34
C CYS A 412 1.32 -3.16 -32.54
N ARG A 413 1.36 -1.92 -33.05
CA ARG A 413 0.78 -0.74 -32.37
C ARG A 413 -0.74 -0.79 -32.36
N GLU A 414 -1.38 -0.96 -33.53
CA GLU A 414 -2.84 -0.96 -33.64
C GLU A 414 -3.46 -2.22 -33.01
N SER A 415 -2.79 -3.40 -33.11
CA SER A 415 -3.26 -4.61 -32.41
C SER A 415 -3.20 -4.46 -30.89
N SER A 416 -2.12 -3.86 -30.35
CA SER A 416 -1.98 -3.57 -28.92
C SER A 416 -2.99 -2.51 -28.43
N LEU A 417 -3.25 -1.46 -29.22
CA LEU A 417 -4.26 -0.46 -28.90
C LEU A 417 -5.68 -1.07 -28.86
N SER A 418 -6.01 -1.92 -29.84
CA SER A 418 -7.30 -2.62 -29.89
C SER A 418 -7.45 -3.61 -28.71
N PHE A 419 -6.37 -4.32 -28.35
CA PHE A 419 -6.29 -5.16 -27.15
C PHE A 419 -6.53 -4.36 -25.86
N LEU A 420 -5.76 -3.29 -25.61
CA LEU A 420 -5.82 -2.50 -24.38
C LEU A 420 -7.16 -1.76 -24.24
N SER A 421 -7.80 -1.42 -25.36
CA SER A 421 -9.17 -0.89 -25.38
C SER A 421 -10.17 -1.94 -24.89
N GLY A 422 -10.07 -3.18 -25.41
CA GLY A 422 -10.91 -4.29 -24.96
C GLY A 422 -10.70 -4.65 -23.49
N TRP A 423 -9.46 -4.65 -23.00
CA TRP A 423 -9.15 -4.77 -21.57
C TRP A 423 -9.87 -3.66 -20.77
N THR A 424 -9.61 -2.40 -21.13
CA THR A 424 -10.09 -1.23 -20.37
C THR A 424 -11.62 -1.15 -20.31
N GLU A 425 -12.31 -1.38 -21.42
CA GLU A 425 -13.76 -1.48 -21.44
C GLU A 425 -14.23 -2.55 -20.45
N LYS A 426 -13.69 -3.77 -20.53
CA LYS A 426 -14.24 -4.89 -19.76
C LYS A 426 -13.86 -4.84 -18.27
N VAL A 427 -12.76 -4.19 -17.90
CA VAL A 427 -12.45 -3.88 -16.49
C VAL A 427 -13.48 -2.88 -15.93
N ARG A 428 -13.82 -1.83 -16.69
CA ARG A 428 -14.86 -0.85 -16.31
C ARG A 428 -16.28 -1.46 -16.29
N ASP A 429 -16.64 -2.26 -17.30
CA ASP A 429 -17.92 -3.01 -17.37
C ASP A 429 -18.13 -3.92 -16.14
N LEU A 430 -17.06 -4.32 -15.46
CA LEU A 430 -17.07 -5.18 -14.27
C LEU A 430 -16.90 -4.39 -12.96
N GLY A 431 -16.89 -3.05 -13.01
CA GLY A 431 -16.82 -2.19 -11.83
C GLY A 431 -15.42 -2.00 -11.23
N TYR A 432 -14.35 -2.26 -11.99
CA TYR A 432 -12.96 -2.03 -11.58
C TYR A 432 -12.34 -0.87 -12.36
N VAL A 433 -11.21 -0.35 -11.88
CA VAL A 433 -10.46 0.74 -12.53
C VAL A 433 -9.38 0.15 -13.44
N SER A 434 -9.26 0.62 -14.68
CA SER A 434 -8.27 0.12 -15.65
C SER A 434 -6.92 0.78 -15.47
N GLY A 435 -5.92 -0.01 -15.06
CA GLY A 435 -4.52 0.35 -15.10
C GLY A 435 -3.77 -0.34 -16.25
N VAL A 436 -2.76 0.30 -16.82
CA VAL A 436 -1.82 -0.32 -17.77
C VAL A 436 -0.38 0.03 -17.40
N TYR A 437 0.47 -1.00 -17.33
CA TYR A 437 1.93 -0.89 -17.25
C TYR A 437 2.57 -1.04 -18.64
N SER A 438 3.57 -0.21 -18.95
CA SER A 438 4.46 -0.39 -20.10
C SER A 438 5.69 0.54 -20.05
N SER A 439 6.67 0.30 -20.92
CA SER A 439 7.82 1.18 -21.12
C SER A 439 7.42 2.58 -21.58
N ALA A 440 8.02 3.60 -20.95
CA ALA A 440 7.82 5.01 -21.26
C ALA A 440 7.99 5.34 -22.75
N GLY A 441 9.01 4.76 -23.39
CA GLY A 441 9.33 4.97 -24.81
C GLY A 441 8.57 4.06 -25.78
N SER A 442 7.66 3.21 -25.29
CA SER A 442 6.94 2.21 -26.08
C SER A 442 5.42 2.29 -25.84
N GLY A 443 4.80 1.34 -25.14
CA GLY A 443 3.34 1.31 -24.93
C GLY A 443 2.75 2.56 -24.26
N MET A 444 3.49 3.18 -23.33
CA MET A 444 3.06 4.45 -22.71
C MET A 444 3.01 5.59 -23.73
N LYS A 445 4.03 5.71 -24.59
CA LYS A 445 4.05 6.70 -25.67
C LYS A 445 2.95 6.44 -26.70
N ILE A 446 2.70 5.17 -27.04
CA ILE A 446 1.60 4.76 -27.93
C ILE A 446 0.24 5.23 -27.38
N LEU A 447 0.00 5.05 -26.08
CA LEU A 447 -1.23 5.52 -25.41
C LEU A 447 -1.34 7.05 -25.39
N ASP A 448 -0.27 7.78 -25.07
CA ASP A 448 -0.29 9.25 -25.03
C ASP A 448 -0.41 9.89 -26.43
N ASP A 449 0.18 9.27 -27.46
CA ASP A 449 -0.03 9.70 -28.85
C ASP A 449 -1.49 9.46 -29.30
N ALA A 450 -2.08 8.30 -28.97
CA ALA A 450 -3.50 8.04 -29.26
C ALA A 450 -4.43 9.02 -28.53
N ARG A 451 -4.13 9.35 -27.26
CA ARG A 451 -4.82 10.38 -26.47
C ARG A 451 -4.71 11.76 -27.11
N ALA A 452 -3.51 12.20 -27.47
CA ALA A 452 -3.28 13.51 -28.07
C ALA A 452 -3.95 13.65 -29.45
N GLN A 453 -3.97 12.57 -30.23
CA GLN A 453 -4.69 12.48 -31.51
C GLN A 453 -6.23 12.34 -31.35
N ARG A 454 -6.73 12.16 -30.12
CA ARG A 454 -8.15 11.92 -29.80
C ARG A 454 -8.76 10.77 -30.62
N ARG A 455 -8.00 9.67 -30.78
CA ARG A 455 -8.42 8.44 -31.50
C ARG A 455 -9.71 7.88 -30.90
N LYS A 456 -10.81 7.90 -31.67
CA LYS A 456 -12.15 7.48 -31.22
C LYS A 456 -12.31 5.97 -31.04
N ASP A 457 -11.45 5.20 -31.69
CA ASP A 457 -11.39 3.74 -31.66
C ASP A 457 -10.60 3.18 -30.46
N VAL A 458 -9.83 4.03 -29.80
CA VAL A 458 -8.98 3.68 -28.64
C VAL A 458 -9.68 4.06 -27.34
N VAL A 459 -9.92 3.07 -26.49
CA VAL A 459 -10.41 3.30 -25.12
C VAL A 459 -9.21 3.36 -24.17
N LEU A 460 -8.85 4.59 -23.79
CA LEU A 460 -7.72 4.88 -22.90
C LEU A 460 -7.98 4.35 -21.47
N PRO A 461 -6.97 3.77 -20.79
CA PRO A 461 -7.07 3.34 -19.40
C PRO A 461 -7.28 4.52 -18.44
N ASP A 462 -7.79 4.23 -17.25
CA ASP A 462 -8.02 5.22 -16.18
C ASP A 462 -6.71 5.68 -15.54
N GLN A 463 -5.73 4.78 -15.43
CA GLN A 463 -4.44 5.03 -14.79
C GLN A 463 -3.30 4.38 -15.58
N ILE A 464 -2.11 4.96 -15.51
CA ILE A 464 -0.91 4.49 -16.22
C ILE A 464 0.28 4.24 -15.29
N TRP A 465 1.03 3.17 -15.56
CA TRP A 465 2.22 2.76 -14.84
C TRP A 465 3.41 2.77 -15.80
N ILE A 466 4.28 3.75 -15.62
CA ILE A 466 5.33 4.12 -16.56
C ILE A 466 6.63 3.40 -16.14
N ALA A 467 7.10 2.43 -16.91
CA ALA A 467 8.45 1.89 -16.70
C ALA A 467 9.49 2.89 -17.24
N ARG A 468 10.21 3.55 -16.33
CA ARG A 468 11.25 4.54 -16.64
C ARG A 468 12.29 4.55 -15.53
N TRP A 469 13.30 3.70 -15.67
CA TRP A 469 14.39 3.53 -14.70
C TRP A 469 15.37 4.72 -14.75
N ASP A 470 14.98 5.85 -14.17
CA ASP A 470 15.77 7.08 -14.08
C ASP A 470 16.20 7.42 -12.63
N LEU A 471 15.97 6.49 -11.70
CA LEU A 471 16.21 6.59 -10.25
C LEU A 471 15.46 7.73 -9.53
N LYS A 472 14.54 8.44 -10.21
CA LYS A 472 13.78 9.56 -9.64
C LYS A 472 12.40 9.08 -9.20
N ALA A 473 12.18 9.05 -7.89
CA ALA A 473 10.90 8.72 -7.27
C ALA A 473 9.85 9.84 -7.48
N ASN A 474 9.30 9.91 -8.69
CA ASN A 474 8.24 10.80 -9.12
C ASN A 474 7.51 10.17 -10.34
N THR A 475 6.47 10.84 -10.86
CA THR A 475 5.70 10.41 -12.04
C THR A 475 6.01 11.18 -13.33
N SER A 476 7.06 11.99 -13.33
CA SER A 476 7.46 12.78 -14.51
C SER A 476 8.36 12.00 -15.47
N THR A 477 8.23 12.32 -16.75
CA THR A 477 8.94 11.69 -17.86
C THR A 477 8.84 12.60 -19.10
N SER A 478 9.86 12.62 -19.95
CA SER A 478 9.87 13.40 -21.21
C SER A 478 9.21 12.67 -22.38
N TYR A 479 8.88 11.38 -22.24
CA TYR A 479 8.26 10.58 -23.30
C TYR A 479 6.75 10.81 -23.46
N LEU A 480 6.12 11.46 -22.48
CA LEU A 480 4.68 11.73 -22.42
C LEU A 480 4.44 13.23 -22.29
N ARG A 481 3.35 13.73 -22.86
CA ARG A 481 2.94 15.12 -22.71
C ARG A 481 2.60 15.43 -21.24
N ALA A 482 2.77 16.68 -20.84
CA ALA A 482 2.68 17.09 -19.43
C ALA A 482 1.25 17.00 -18.83
N ASP A 483 0.22 16.91 -19.68
CA ASP A 483 -1.20 16.93 -19.32
C ASP A 483 -1.83 15.52 -19.19
N GLY A 484 -1.24 14.48 -19.76
CA GLY A 484 -1.85 13.14 -19.79
C GLY A 484 -1.92 12.49 -18.41
N TRP A 485 -3.11 12.05 -17.99
CA TRP A 485 -3.33 11.40 -16.68
C TRP A 485 -2.82 12.22 -15.48
N LEU A 486 -3.00 13.55 -15.50
CA LEU A 486 -2.69 14.45 -14.39
C LEU A 486 -3.79 15.51 -14.21
N PRO A 487 -4.02 16.03 -12.98
CA PRO A 487 -3.37 15.63 -11.72
C PRO A 487 -3.93 14.30 -11.18
N GLY A 488 -3.04 13.39 -10.78
CA GLY A 488 -3.40 12.03 -10.39
C GLY A 488 -3.75 11.11 -11.56
N GLY A 489 -3.32 9.85 -11.45
CA GLY A 489 -3.52 8.81 -12.47
C GLY A 489 -2.22 8.24 -13.06
N ARG A 490 -1.06 8.65 -12.55
CA ARG A 490 0.25 8.08 -12.92
C ARG A 490 0.87 7.30 -11.77
N MET A 491 1.61 6.25 -12.09
CA MET A 491 2.74 5.81 -11.28
C MET A 491 3.94 5.52 -12.18
N LYS A 492 5.14 5.42 -11.59
CA LYS A 492 6.38 5.17 -12.33
C LYS A 492 7.23 4.12 -11.63
N GLN A 493 7.61 3.08 -12.37
CA GLN A 493 8.67 2.17 -11.96
C GLN A 493 9.99 2.87 -12.27
N TYR A 494 10.67 3.35 -11.22
CA TYR A 494 11.82 4.25 -11.34
C TYR A 494 13.18 3.55 -11.16
N GLN A 495 13.17 2.26 -10.80
CA GLN A 495 14.35 1.38 -10.80
C GLN A 495 13.87 -0.06 -10.94
N GLY A 496 14.48 -0.82 -11.87
CA GLY A 496 14.23 -2.26 -12.06
C GLY A 496 15.02 -3.15 -11.08
N GLY A 497 15.02 -4.45 -11.35
CA GLY A 497 15.34 -5.51 -10.38
C GLY A 497 16.66 -5.34 -9.63
N HIS A 498 16.57 -5.13 -8.32
CA HIS A 498 17.71 -5.03 -7.41
C HIS A 498 17.32 -5.50 -6.01
N ASP A 499 18.32 -5.89 -5.22
CA ASP A 499 18.08 -6.32 -3.84
C ASP A 499 18.06 -5.14 -2.86
N GLU A 500 17.00 -5.06 -2.07
CA GLU A 500 16.94 -4.22 -0.88
C GLU A 500 16.87 -5.06 0.39
N THR A 501 17.36 -4.52 1.51
CA THR A 501 17.30 -5.17 2.82
C THR A 501 16.70 -4.22 3.86
N TRP A 502 15.50 -4.56 4.34
CA TRP A 502 14.77 -3.77 5.33
C TRP A 502 14.40 -4.67 6.53
N GLY A 503 14.71 -4.21 7.75
CA GLY A 503 14.48 -5.00 8.97
C GLY A 503 15.28 -6.32 9.01
N GLY A 504 16.44 -6.38 8.34
CA GLY A 504 17.23 -7.60 8.17
C GLY A 504 16.74 -8.54 7.06
N VAL A 505 15.60 -8.26 6.43
CA VAL A 505 15.02 -9.10 5.37
C VAL A 505 15.41 -8.58 4.00
N ARG A 506 16.19 -9.36 3.25
CA ARG A 506 16.52 -9.13 1.83
C ARG A 506 15.39 -9.59 0.91
N ILE A 507 15.03 -8.78 -0.08
CA ILE A 507 14.07 -9.11 -1.15
C ILE A 507 14.53 -8.42 -2.44
N ASN A 508 14.45 -9.11 -3.58
CA ASN A 508 14.68 -8.51 -4.90
C ASN A 508 13.41 -7.78 -5.36
N ILE A 509 13.53 -6.51 -5.72
CA ILE A 509 12.37 -5.65 -6.05
C ILE A 509 12.63 -4.69 -7.22
N ASP A 510 11.52 -4.29 -7.84
CA ASP A 510 11.39 -3.09 -8.66
C ASP A 510 10.79 -1.97 -7.79
N ARG A 511 11.29 -0.74 -7.91
CA ARG A 511 10.85 0.43 -7.11
C ARG A 511 9.83 1.28 -7.86
N ASN A 512 8.74 1.62 -7.17
CA ASN A 512 7.63 2.36 -7.72
C ASN A 512 7.33 3.64 -6.93
N TYR A 513 6.99 4.72 -7.64
CA TYR A 513 6.41 5.92 -7.05
C TYR A 513 5.03 6.17 -7.64
N LEU A 514 4.03 6.29 -6.78
CA LEU A 514 2.63 6.41 -7.13
C LEU A 514 2.13 7.83 -6.94
N ASP A 515 1.30 8.29 -7.88
CA ASP A 515 0.46 9.49 -7.79
C ASP A 515 -0.90 9.20 -8.47
N LEU A 516 -1.72 8.40 -7.77
CA LEU A 516 -3.01 7.91 -8.26
C LEU A 516 -4.18 8.77 -7.75
N GLY A 517 -3.93 10.07 -7.63
CA GLY A 517 -4.89 11.06 -7.14
C GLY A 517 -4.85 11.23 -5.63
N ASP A 518 -5.14 12.45 -5.20
CA ASP A 518 -5.08 12.83 -3.79
C ASP A 518 -6.38 12.56 -3.05
N SER A 519 -6.28 12.37 -1.74
CA SER A 519 -7.45 12.35 -0.85
C SER A 519 -7.16 13.18 0.39
N THR A 520 -7.58 14.45 0.37
CA THR A 520 -7.50 15.34 1.53
C THR A 520 -8.33 14.75 2.67
N PRO A 521 -7.74 14.41 3.83
CA PRO A 521 -8.49 13.83 4.93
C PRO A 521 -9.54 14.82 5.44
N ALA A 522 -10.80 14.37 5.51
CA ALA A 522 -11.93 15.19 5.93
C ALA A 522 -11.64 15.96 7.24
N PRO A 523 -12.11 17.21 7.38
CA PRO A 523 -11.84 18.04 8.55
C PRO A 523 -12.24 17.34 9.87
N GLU A 524 -11.29 17.15 10.76
CA GLU A 524 -11.53 16.45 12.02
C GLU A 524 -12.21 17.37 13.04
N LYS A 525 -13.52 17.19 13.25
CA LYS A 525 -14.24 17.78 14.38
C LYS A 525 -14.09 16.88 15.61
N GLN A 526 -13.61 17.43 16.74
CA GLN A 526 -13.67 16.76 18.04
C GLN A 526 -14.57 17.53 19.00
N CYS A 527 -15.31 16.82 19.85
CA CYS A 527 -16.11 17.38 20.95
C CYS A 527 -16.98 18.61 20.56
N GLY A 528 -17.77 18.50 19.49
CA GLY A 528 -18.62 19.60 18.99
C GLY A 528 -17.90 20.68 18.15
N GLY A 529 -16.59 20.59 17.98
CA GLY A 529 -15.79 21.57 17.22
C GLY A 529 -14.59 22.15 17.99
N ILE A 530 -14.33 21.68 19.21
CA ILE A 530 -13.19 22.10 20.04
C ILE A 530 -11.87 21.86 19.30
N LYS A 531 -11.09 22.93 19.17
CA LYS A 531 -9.81 22.93 18.47
C LYS A 531 -8.72 22.24 19.31
N VAL A 532 -8.56 20.94 19.11
CA VAL A 532 -7.42 20.18 19.64
C VAL A 532 -6.10 20.46 18.91
N ASP A 533 -6.15 21.05 17.71
CA ASP A 533 -4.99 21.42 16.88
C ASP A 533 -4.35 22.73 17.35
N LEU A 534 -3.64 22.66 18.47
CA LEU A 534 -2.96 23.82 19.07
C LEU A 534 -1.63 24.12 18.36
N ARG A 535 -1.32 25.42 18.19
CA ARG A 535 -0.03 25.89 17.64
C ARG A 535 1.16 25.52 18.53
N THR A 536 0.94 25.50 19.84
CA THR A 536 1.87 24.98 20.86
C THR A 536 1.04 24.24 21.90
N TYR A 537 1.63 23.26 22.57
CA TYR A 537 1.00 22.52 23.66
C TYR A 537 1.63 22.97 24.99
N PRO A 538 1.15 24.09 25.58
CA PRO A 538 1.80 24.71 26.73
C PRO A 538 1.67 23.85 27.99
N ARG A 539 2.55 24.09 28.96
CA ARG A 539 2.30 23.66 30.34
C ARG A 539 0.95 24.24 30.81
N ILE A 540 0.20 23.50 31.62
CA ILE A 540 -0.99 24.01 32.32
C ILE A 540 -0.80 23.75 33.81
N VAL A 541 -1.24 24.68 34.65
CA VAL A 541 -1.30 24.55 36.11
C VAL A 541 -2.70 24.94 36.55
N ALA A 542 -3.25 24.29 37.58
CA ALA A 542 -4.47 24.76 38.22
C ALA A 542 -4.20 26.11 38.93
N SER A 543 -4.51 27.21 38.25
CA SER A 543 -4.36 28.59 38.74
C SER A 543 -5.47 29.46 38.13
N THR A 544 -6.03 30.38 38.93
CA THR A 544 -7.09 31.31 38.49
C THR A 544 -6.56 32.44 37.60
N ARG A 545 -5.24 32.67 37.53
CA ARG A 545 -4.63 33.78 36.77
C ARG A 545 -3.94 33.36 35.46
N ASP A 546 -3.69 32.07 35.23
CA ASP A 546 -2.99 31.58 34.04
C ASP A 546 -3.98 31.15 32.95
N THR A 547 -4.60 32.15 32.29
CA THR A 547 -5.70 31.94 31.35
C THR A 547 -5.23 31.29 30.04
N ARG A 548 -5.23 29.94 30.01
CA ARG A 548 -5.09 29.12 28.80
C ARG A 548 -6.38 28.37 28.37
N PRO A 549 -7.59 28.99 28.27
CA PRO A 549 -8.84 28.29 27.97
C PRO A 549 -8.79 27.31 26.81
N GLN A 550 -8.21 27.68 25.67
CA GLN A 550 -8.13 26.81 24.49
C GLN A 550 -7.30 25.54 24.75
N ALA A 551 -6.23 25.62 25.55
CA ALA A 551 -5.43 24.47 25.91
C ALA A 551 -6.14 23.57 26.94
N VAL A 552 -6.89 24.17 27.87
CA VAL A 552 -7.73 23.43 28.83
C VAL A 552 -8.91 22.75 28.13
N GLN A 553 -9.59 23.42 27.19
CA GLN A 553 -10.65 22.85 26.36
C GLN A 553 -10.13 21.66 25.53
N ALA A 554 -8.95 21.78 24.92
CA ALA A 554 -8.31 20.68 24.21
C ALA A 554 -7.99 19.50 25.13
N LEU A 555 -7.47 19.75 26.34
CA LEU A 555 -7.21 18.73 27.36
C LEU A 555 -8.52 18.04 27.81
N GLN A 556 -9.54 18.80 28.19
CA GLN A 556 -10.86 18.31 28.59
C GLN A 556 -11.51 17.47 27.48
N CYS A 557 -11.47 17.93 26.24
CA CYS A 557 -11.95 17.18 25.08
C CYS A 557 -11.20 15.85 24.91
N LEU A 558 -9.86 15.86 24.95
CA LEU A 558 -9.05 14.65 24.80
C LEU A 558 -9.26 13.66 25.95
N LEU A 559 -9.46 14.13 27.19
CA LEU A 559 -9.84 13.29 28.34
C LEU A 559 -11.27 12.73 28.18
N SER A 560 -12.21 13.51 27.64
CA SER A 560 -13.55 13.04 27.30
C SER A 560 -13.51 11.94 26.24
N ARG A 561 -12.64 12.07 25.22
CA ARG A 561 -12.38 11.02 24.22
C ARG A 561 -11.64 9.79 24.79
N LYS A 562 -11.28 9.78 26.08
CA LYS A 562 -10.80 8.60 26.83
C LYS A 562 -11.82 8.10 27.88
N GLY A 563 -13.02 8.68 27.94
CA GLY A 563 -14.07 8.31 28.91
C GLY A 563 -13.81 8.82 30.34
N LEU A 564 -12.93 9.80 30.52
CA LEU A 564 -12.53 10.31 31.84
C LEU A 564 -13.24 11.62 32.24
N LEU A 565 -14.06 12.19 31.36
CA LEU A 565 -14.79 13.44 31.58
C LEU A 565 -16.03 13.45 30.67
N PRO A 566 -17.22 13.90 31.12
CA PRO A 566 -18.37 14.09 30.24
C PRO A 566 -18.16 15.30 29.32
N LEU A 567 -18.70 15.27 28.10
CA LEU A 567 -18.56 16.36 27.12
C LEU A 567 -19.12 17.70 27.62
N SER A 568 -20.12 17.67 28.51
CA SER A 568 -20.71 18.84 29.17
C SER A 568 -19.78 19.55 30.18
N ALA A 569 -18.65 18.94 30.55
CA ALA A 569 -17.65 19.54 31.45
C ALA A 569 -16.46 20.19 30.69
N ILE A 570 -16.55 20.38 29.37
CA ILE A 570 -15.55 21.12 28.58
C ILE A 570 -15.79 22.63 28.77
N THR A 571 -15.20 23.21 29.81
CA THR A 571 -15.39 24.62 30.22
C THR A 571 -14.25 25.55 29.80
N GLY A 572 -13.04 25.03 29.58
CA GLY A 572 -11.82 25.83 29.49
C GLY A 572 -11.24 26.30 30.84
N THR A 573 -11.91 26.02 31.95
CA THR A 573 -11.41 26.24 33.31
C THR A 573 -10.85 24.93 33.86
N TYR A 574 -9.65 24.96 34.45
CA TYR A 574 -9.01 23.77 35.05
C TYR A 574 -9.64 23.44 36.41
N ASP A 575 -10.93 23.09 36.38
CA ASP A 575 -11.80 22.90 37.54
C ASP A 575 -11.51 21.59 38.31
N ALA A 576 -12.25 21.37 39.40
CA ALA A 576 -12.12 20.15 40.21
C ALA A 576 -12.30 18.87 39.39
N ARG A 577 -13.32 18.81 38.50
CA ARG A 577 -13.59 17.67 37.63
C ARG A 577 -12.43 17.40 36.66
N THR A 578 -11.86 18.45 36.08
CA THR A 578 -10.69 18.38 35.20
C THR A 578 -9.45 17.89 35.95
N ARG A 579 -9.23 18.32 37.21
CA ARG A 579 -8.15 17.80 38.06
C ARG A 579 -8.34 16.32 38.37
N THR A 580 -9.55 15.87 38.70
CA THR A 580 -9.86 14.44 38.92
C THR A 580 -9.63 13.61 37.64
N ALA A 581 -10.08 14.09 36.48
CA ALA A 581 -9.85 13.42 35.20
C ALA A 581 -8.36 13.33 34.82
N VAL A 582 -7.58 14.38 35.11
CA VAL A 582 -6.11 14.39 34.94
C VAL A 582 -5.44 13.39 35.89
N ALA A 583 -5.82 13.36 37.17
CA ALA A 583 -5.27 12.43 38.15
C ALA A 583 -5.58 10.96 37.77
N ALA A 584 -6.83 10.66 37.41
CA ALA A 584 -7.22 9.33 36.93
C ALA A 584 -6.45 8.91 35.67
N TRP A 585 -6.20 9.84 34.74
CA TRP A 585 -5.35 9.58 33.58
C TRP A 585 -3.88 9.34 33.95
N GLN A 586 -3.31 10.15 34.85
CA GLN A 586 -1.93 10.02 35.31
C GLN A 586 -1.69 8.64 35.96
N THR A 587 -2.57 8.25 36.89
CA THR A 587 -2.56 6.91 37.52
C THR A 587 -2.67 5.80 36.47
N LYS A 588 -3.64 5.89 35.53
CA LYS A 588 -3.85 4.91 34.45
C LYS A 588 -2.69 4.83 33.44
N ARG A 589 -1.73 5.76 33.49
CA ARG A 589 -0.51 5.77 32.67
C ARG A 589 0.79 5.58 33.46
N GLY A 590 0.72 5.37 34.78
CA GLY A 590 1.90 5.23 35.63
C GLY A 590 2.73 6.52 35.74
N PHE A 591 2.12 7.69 35.56
CA PHE A 591 2.79 8.98 35.77
C PHE A 591 2.56 9.49 37.20
N PRO A 592 3.50 10.27 37.76
CA PRO A 592 3.28 10.98 39.02
C PRO A 592 2.03 11.86 38.94
N VAL A 593 1.11 11.62 39.88
CA VAL A 593 -0.15 12.35 39.99
C VAL A 593 0.12 13.78 40.46
N GLY A 594 -0.50 14.77 39.83
CA GLY A 594 -0.36 16.16 40.25
C GLY A 594 -1.05 17.17 39.33
N PRO A 595 -1.35 18.39 39.83
CA PRO A 595 -2.20 19.39 39.16
C PRO A 595 -1.53 20.09 37.97
N THR A 596 -0.36 19.64 37.53
CA THR A 596 0.37 20.24 36.40
C THR A 596 0.33 19.33 35.18
N TRP A 597 -0.01 19.91 34.03
CA TRP A 597 0.00 19.25 32.74
C TRP A 597 1.21 19.75 31.94
N ASN A 598 1.97 18.86 31.32
CA ASN A 598 3.27 19.18 30.70
C ASN A 598 3.44 18.46 29.34
N THR A 599 4.55 18.73 28.64
CA THR A 599 4.85 18.15 27.32
C THR A 599 4.82 16.62 27.29
N ARG A 600 5.36 15.93 28.32
CA ARG A 600 5.31 14.46 28.42
C ARG A 600 3.87 13.96 28.45
N TYR A 601 3.01 14.61 29.24
CA TYR A 601 1.61 14.23 29.39
C TYR A 601 0.80 14.55 28.13
N TRP A 602 1.02 15.72 27.52
CA TRP A 602 0.48 16.06 26.20
C TRP A 602 0.80 14.98 25.16
N MET A 603 2.08 14.64 25.00
CA MET A 603 2.50 13.66 24.01
C MET A 603 1.87 12.29 24.22
N SER A 604 1.85 11.81 25.47
CA SER A 604 1.27 10.51 25.81
C SER A 604 -0.26 10.46 25.59
N LEU A 605 -0.97 11.57 25.87
CA LEU A 605 -2.42 11.67 25.63
C LEU A 605 -2.76 11.73 24.13
N LEU A 606 -2.03 12.55 23.36
CA LEU A 606 -2.22 12.74 21.91
C LEU A 606 -1.88 11.47 21.12
N SER A 607 -0.78 10.80 21.47
CA SER A 607 -0.33 9.58 20.80
C SER A 607 -0.98 8.30 21.33
N GLY A 608 -1.73 8.34 22.43
CA GLY A 608 -2.31 7.15 23.08
C GLY A 608 -3.46 6.49 22.30
N GLY A 609 -3.34 5.18 22.06
CA GLY A 609 -4.28 4.35 21.30
C GLY A 609 -3.53 3.48 20.27
N ASN A 610 -4.25 2.86 19.32
CA ASN A 610 -3.66 1.98 18.30
C ASN A 610 -2.49 2.64 17.57
N THR A 611 -1.50 1.84 17.19
CA THR A 611 -0.17 2.23 16.71
C THR A 611 0.13 1.69 15.30
N PRO A 612 -0.70 1.96 14.27
CA PRO A 612 -0.42 1.49 12.91
C PRO A 612 0.87 2.14 12.39
N VAL A 613 1.63 1.42 11.56
CA VAL A 613 2.85 1.99 10.96
C VAL A 613 2.46 3.10 10.00
N LEU A 614 3.03 4.29 10.17
CA LEU A 614 2.79 5.43 9.28
C LEU A 614 4.08 5.85 8.59
N LYS A 615 3.98 6.13 7.30
CA LYS A 615 5.04 6.56 6.39
C LYS A 615 4.44 7.32 5.20
N ILE A 616 5.26 7.81 4.28
CA ILE A 616 4.80 8.63 3.14
C ILE A 616 3.64 7.95 2.38
N GLY A 617 2.55 8.70 2.21
CA GLY A 617 1.29 8.25 1.61
C GLY A 617 0.23 7.80 2.61
N SER A 618 0.58 7.60 3.89
CA SER A 618 -0.39 7.40 4.97
C SER A 618 -1.27 8.64 5.12
N ARG A 619 -2.57 8.45 5.38
CA ARG A 619 -3.55 9.54 5.48
C ARG A 619 -4.55 9.30 6.63
N GLY A 620 -5.10 10.37 7.22
CA GLY A 620 -6.19 10.31 8.19
C GLY A 620 -5.81 10.57 9.67
N ALA A 621 -6.73 10.23 10.58
CA ALA A 621 -6.65 10.59 12.01
C ALA A 621 -5.41 10.06 12.75
N TYR A 622 -4.84 8.93 12.32
CA TYR A 622 -3.59 8.41 12.88
C TYR A 622 -2.40 9.33 12.56
N VAL A 623 -2.36 9.92 11.37
CA VAL A 623 -1.35 10.92 10.99
C VAL A 623 -1.56 12.21 11.78
N ARG A 624 -2.81 12.67 11.94
CA ARG A 624 -3.13 13.83 12.79
C ARG A 624 -2.62 13.64 14.23
N ARG A 625 -2.76 12.43 14.81
CA ARG A 625 -2.17 12.09 16.13
C ARG A 625 -0.64 12.25 16.16
N VAL A 626 0.08 11.80 15.12
CA VAL A 626 1.54 12.01 15.03
C VAL A 626 1.89 13.49 14.90
N GLN A 627 1.30 14.21 13.95
CA GLN A 627 1.55 15.64 13.71
C GLN A 627 1.32 16.48 14.98
N ARG A 628 0.22 16.25 15.72
CA ARG A 628 -0.05 16.87 17.04
C ARG A 628 1.03 16.53 18.09
N THR A 629 1.42 15.26 18.16
CA THR A 629 2.40 14.79 19.16
C THR A 629 3.79 15.38 18.90
N LEU A 630 4.20 15.47 17.63
CA LEU A 630 5.43 16.16 17.24
C LEU A 630 5.35 17.65 17.57
N GLN A 631 4.23 18.32 17.28
CA GLN A 631 4.04 19.74 17.61
C GLN A 631 4.11 20.02 19.12
N ALA A 632 3.82 19.04 19.98
CA ALA A 632 4.09 19.11 21.41
C ALA A 632 5.58 18.89 21.76
N ALA A 633 6.25 17.94 21.09
CA ALA A 633 7.66 17.57 21.32
C ALA A 633 8.68 18.64 20.86
N THR A 634 8.33 19.41 19.81
CA THR A 634 9.18 20.43 19.19
C THR A 634 8.43 21.76 18.99
N PRO A 635 8.06 22.48 20.07
CA PRO A 635 7.19 23.67 20.01
C PRO A 635 7.80 24.89 19.28
N SER A 636 9.09 24.85 18.93
CA SER A 636 9.75 25.83 18.06
C SER A 636 9.47 25.61 16.56
N VAL A 637 9.08 24.40 16.17
CA VAL A 637 8.74 24.04 14.79
C VAL A 637 7.24 24.18 14.59
N ARG A 638 6.79 24.77 13.49
CA ARG A 638 5.38 24.78 13.09
C ARG A 638 5.10 23.55 12.24
N ILE A 639 4.25 22.65 12.72
CA ILE A 639 3.83 21.44 12.01
C ILE A 639 2.36 21.60 11.58
N THR A 640 2.08 21.37 10.29
CA THR A 640 0.71 21.34 9.79
C THR A 640 0.01 20.09 10.31
N VAL A 641 -1.23 20.23 10.79
CA VAL A 641 -2.09 19.08 11.12
C VAL A 641 -3.21 18.99 10.09
N ASP A 642 -2.92 18.32 8.99
CA ASP A 642 -3.81 18.00 7.87
C ASP A 642 -4.16 16.50 7.81
N GLY A 643 -3.40 15.66 8.51
CA GLY A 643 -3.52 14.21 8.44
C GLY A 643 -2.91 13.58 7.19
N ILE A 644 -2.07 14.28 6.44
CA ILE A 644 -1.35 13.77 5.26
C ILE A 644 0.10 13.48 5.67
N TYR A 645 0.55 12.24 5.53
CA TYR A 645 1.93 11.87 5.83
C TYR A 645 2.76 12.08 4.57
N ASP A 646 3.36 13.25 4.49
CA ASP A 646 4.11 13.77 3.35
C ASP A 646 5.63 13.82 3.64
N ALA A 647 6.39 14.50 2.78
CA ALA A 647 7.82 14.71 2.98
C ALA A 647 8.16 15.61 4.18
N GLU A 648 7.32 16.60 4.52
CA GLU A 648 7.42 17.40 5.74
C GLU A 648 7.25 16.52 6.97
N THR A 649 6.12 15.81 7.07
CA THR A 649 5.81 14.92 8.20
C THR A 649 6.88 13.84 8.38
N ALA A 650 7.38 13.25 7.29
CA ALA A 650 8.49 12.29 7.34
C ALA A 650 9.80 12.92 7.86
N ARG A 651 10.12 14.16 7.48
CA ARG A 651 11.30 14.90 7.98
C ARG A 651 11.17 15.22 9.47
N GLN A 652 9.98 15.60 9.94
CA GLN A 652 9.72 15.85 11.35
C GLN A 652 9.81 14.57 12.20
N VAL A 653 9.31 13.43 11.71
CA VAL A 653 9.48 12.12 12.37
C VAL A 653 10.96 11.70 12.42
N LYS A 654 11.71 11.92 11.34
CA LYS A 654 13.17 11.68 11.30
C LYS A 654 13.91 12.51 12.37
N ALA A 655 13.65 13.82 12.43
CA ALA A 655 14.27 14.72 13.41
C ALA A 655 13.89 14.36 14.85
N TYR A 656 12.62 14.03 15.11
CA TYR A 656 12.17 13.53 16.42
C TYR A 656 12.91 12.25 16.82
N ARG A 657 12.99 11.27 15.93
CA ARG A 657 13.68 9.99 16.18
C ARG A 657 15.16 10.20 16.51
N GLN A 658 15.86 11.07 15.78
CA GLN A 658 17.23 11.46 16.11
C GLN A 658 17.33 12.04 17.53
N LYS A 659 16.45 13.00 17.87
CA LYS A 659 16.41 13.66 19.18
C LYS A 659 16.24 12.68 20.36
N VAL A 660 15.50 11.58 20.17
CA VAL A 660 15.28 10.54 21.19
C VAL A 660 16.21 9.31 21.05
N GLY A 661 17.32 9.41 20.32
CA GLY A 661 18.32 8.35 20.20
C GLY A 661 17.85 7.12 19.42
N MET A 662 17.10 7.32 18.34
CA MET A 662 16.65 6.28 17.41
C MET A 662 17.22 6.49 16.00
N SER A 663 17.39 5.39 15.26
CA SER A 663 17.79 5.42 13.84
C SER A 663 16.89 6.39 13.01
N PRO A 664 17.48 7.23 12.13
CA PRO A 664 16.85 8.40 11.54
C PRO A 664 15.92 8.10 10.33
N ALA A 665 15.05 7.10 10.48
CA ALA A 665 14.01 6.77 9.50
C ALA A 665 12.83 7.76 9.57
N GLY A 666 12.25 8.12 8.41
CA GLY A 666 11.04 8.95 8.33
C GLY A 666 9.73 8.21 8.65
N ILE A 667 9.78 7.17 9.48
CA ILE A 667 8.71 6.18 9.69
C ILE A 667 8.24 6.22 11.15
N THR A 668 6.92 6.33 11.35
CA THR A 668 6.29 6.10 12.65
C THR A 668 6.03 4.61 12.82
N SER A 669 7.11 3.87 13.09
CA SER A 669 7.10 2.43 13.40
C SER A 669 6.51 2.19 14.80
N THR A 670 6.21 0.94 15.16
CA THR A 670 5.75 0.57 16.52
C THR A 670 6.71 1.09 17.60
N ALA A 671 8.02 1.06 17.33
CA ALA A 671 9.03 1.66 18.22
C ALA A 671 8.94 3.20 18.31
N THR A 672 8.60 3.90 17.23
CA THR A 672 8.36 5.36 17.28
C THR A 672 7.14 5.66 18.15
N TRP A 673 6.04 4.92 17.96
CA TRP A 673 4.83 5.06 18.77
C TRP A 673 5.09 4.83 20.25
N ALA A 674 5.91 3.84 20.62
CA ALA A 674 6.26 3.58 22.02
C ALA A 674 6.98 4.79 22.67
N ARG A 675 7.93 5.44 21.98
CA ARG A 675 8.62 6.64 22.49
C ARG A 675 7.69 7.85 22.59
N LEU A 676 6.80 8.04 21.61
CA LEU A 676 5.75 9.07 21.62
C LEU A 676 4.77 8.87 22.79
N GLN A 677 4.29 7.64 23.01
CA GLN A 677 3.35 7.29 24.08
C GLN A 677 3.97 7.28 25.48
N ALA A 678 5.28 7.11 25.60
CA ALA A 678 6.04 7.34 26.83
C ALA A 678 6.35 8.84 27.06
N GLY A 679 6.00 9.72 26.12
CA GLY A 679 6.31 11.16 26.17
C GLY A 679 7.80 11.44 26.31
N ARG A 680 8.63 10.70 25.56
CA ARG A 680 10.07 10.98 25.39
C ARG A 680 10.22 12.02 24.27
N TYR A 681 10.93 13.11 24.55
CA TYR A 681 11.23 14.22 23.65
C TYR A 681 12.55 14.88 24.05
#